data_AF-A0A0F6RKU1-F1
#
_entry.id   AF-A0A0F6RKU1-F1
#
_cell.length_a   1.000
_cell.length_b   1.000
_cell.length_c   1.000
_cell.angle_alpha   90.00
_cell.angle_beta   90.00
_cell.angle_gamma   90.00
#
_symmetry.space_group_name_H-M   'P 1'
#
loop_
_entity.id
_entity.type
_entity.pdbx_description
1 polymer ?
#
loop_
_entity_poly.entity_id
_entity_poly.type
_entity_poly.pdbx_seq_one_letter_code
_entity_poly.pdbx_strand_id
1 'polypeptide(L)'
;MSLIQEGIKKGLIKLDDEEKYITYINQNKKRNYSNPEEQVQAETFLKLVLTYGYAQKRIRLFVPVVMGSSTKEADIIVYNDDGHKSPHIVVECKKQEVSELEFTQAVEQGFSYAVAEGAKYVWITSGIKDEYYQVPTEKPKERITITDIPQSGVETLARFKYAKGGGISNGQKLFELTVVTEDELTRRFKQAHQSLWGGGELNPSEAFDELDKLIFCKIWDEKKARKVGEPYDFQIFSVAPKANEKEEERKQRENKQLSERIKALYEEGRRADAEVFKDDIRLSPEKLRTVVGYLESINLGETDLDSKGRAFETFMGSFFRGDFGQYFTPRPIVKFIVDVLPIKHNSLVLDTSCGSGGFLLHALEKVRREADEYYPNYQTDPKEYNKHYQHWHNFAQSNLFGIEINEQIARVAKMNMIIHDDGHTNVIAADGLRDSEDLIKRTENKGFTYNRFDFVITNPPFGSVIKQTEQAYISQYSFAMKAVDWLNPKSRTTERDSQSTEVLFLEQCHRFLKEGGYLAMVVPDGILTNSSLQYVREGIEEKYRIVAVVSMPQTAFSATGAGVKSSVLFLKKHSQAVTESIQQAKLALQDQIKQGNDYLKLLDKIENNKKRHLKELRGFDNAQNLSGKALTDSELYKEWKKSVTAEYNDQIEALKESLSDQYAEEKQKVIEDYPIFMAIAEDIGYDATGKPTNNNELDFIGRELARFIESIESAKDSFFLSLDVDKDKIFLVNLQGLEGRLDPHFYEPKFIENEIKLQKIGCTKLAHQSLSIFSGITPKSGGDAYCEMNVGIPFIRSGDFLENGNINFSELLYIKPDIHNGIMKGSQLKKNDLLIAIVGATIGKVGIYQDARDSNINQAIAAVRLKQNLKPEFVRAFLLTPIGQKVIDRIKRPVARANLNLEEVGSFLIPNFSISKQNKIILAMENAYAAKKQKELEAQQLLESIDDYLLGELGIELPEPEENTIQNRVFIRNLSEVSGDRFDSYYYKNIFELLKQSVLNGKYPINRLRDLSSDIQNGVEIRNYSNRGFRYLRVTDLGKYDINNNSPRYVDVTEIPSRIILNERCLLVSRSGSLGLISRVEPEIQNAILSSHIFKVELDINIIVPEYAEAFLRSKVGQLEIFRENNGGVIPEINQIALGKILIPFPPLEKQIEISEHITAIRNQAKQLQQQAKDDLEKAKQEVEAMILGDD
;
A
#
# COMPACT_ATOMS: atom_id res chain seq x y z
N MET A 1 7.39 -42.40 -2.88
CA MET A 1 5.99 -42.83 -3.09
C MET A 1 5.29 -42.62 -1.75
N SER A 2 4.20 -41.87 -1.69
CA SER A 2 3.57 -41.53 -0.39
C SER A 2 2.94 -42.77 0.25
N LEU A 3 2.79 -42.78 1.59
CA LEU A 3 2.15 -43.89 2.30
C LEU A 3 0.74 -44.17 1.77
N ILE A 4 -0.02 -43.12 1.45
CA ILE A 4 -1.36 -43.22 0.86
C ILE A 4 -1.34 -43.96 -0.48
N GLN A 5 -0.41 -43.62 -1.38
CA GLN A 5 -0.25 -44.31 -2.67
C GLN A 5 0.12 -45.78 -2.49
N GLU A 6 1.02 -46.08 -1.56
CA GLU A 6 1.39 -47.46 -1.24
C GLU A 6 0.21 -48.23 -0.62
N GLY A 7 -0.57 -47.58 0.23
CA GLY A 7 -1.79 -48.11 0.83
C GLY A 7 -2.86 -48.47 -0.20
N ILE A 8 -3.05 -47.62 -1.21
CA ILE A 8 -3.95 -47.89 -2.34
C ILE A 8 -3.44 -49.07 -3.15
N LYS A 9 -2.14 -49.07 -3.50
CA LYS A 9 -1.51 -50.15 -4.29
C LYS A 9 -1.60 -51.51 -3.60
N LYS A 10 -1.48 -51.55 -2.27
CA LYS A 10 -1.58 -52.77 -1.45
C LYS A 10 -3.02 -53.14 -1.09
N GLY A 11 -4.03 -52.38 -1.54
CA GLY A 11 -5.43 -52.67 -1.25
C GLY A 11 -5.80 -52.50 0.22
N LEU A 12 -5.10 -51.64 0.96
CA LEU A 12 -5.40 -51.33 2.36
C LEU A 12 -6.50 -50.27 2.49
N ILE A 13 -6.47 -49.28 1.59
CA ILE A 13 -7.42 -48.18 1.51
C ILE A 13 -7.83 -47.92 0.04
N LYS A 14 -8.96 -47.24 -0.16
CA LYS A 14 -9.43 -46.75 -1.47
C LYS A 14 -9.95 -45.32 -1.32
N LEU A 15 -9.55 -44.42 -2.20
CA LEU A 15 -10.16 -43.10 -2.36
C LEU A 15 -11.22 -43.15 -3.48
N ASP A 16 -12.24 -42.32 -3.38
CA ASP A 16 -13.19 -42.10 -4.49
C ASP A 16 -12.63 -41.12 -5.55
N ASP A 17 -13.30 -41.01 -6.69
CA ASP A 17 -12.79 -40.29 -7.88
C ASP A 17 -12.57 -38.79 -7.63
N GLU A 18 -13.25 -38.22 -6.62
CA GLU A 18 -13.10 -36.82 -6.20
C GLU A 18 -12.18 -36.65 -4.96
N GLU A 19 -11.56 -37.72 -4.46
CA GLU A 19 -10.74 -37.76 -3.23
C GLU A 19 -11.44 -37.20 -1.97
N LYS A 20 -12.78 -37.15 -1.98
CA LYS A 20 -13.58 -36.66 -0.85
C LYS A 20 -13.76 -37.70 0.24
N TYR A 21 -13.74 -38.98 -0.11
CA TYR A 21 -13.95 -40.06 0.85
C TYR A 21 -12.90 -41.15 0.76
N ILE A 22 -12.45 -41.58 1.93
CA ILE A 22 -11.57 -42.74 2.10
C ILE A 22 -12.37 -43.95 2.58
N THR A 23 -12.08 -45.11 2.01
CA THR A 23 -12.65 -46.41 2.40
C THR A 23 -11.54 -47.34 2.88
N TYR A 24 -11.62 -47.79 4.13
CA TYR A 24 -10.72 -48.79 4.70
C TYR A 24 -11.21 -50.19 4.32
N ILE A 25 -10.56 -50.81 3.34
CA ILE A 25 -11.08 -51.96 2.58
C ILE A 25 -11.44 -53.15 3.47
N ASN A 26 -10.57 -53.52 4.42
CA ASN A 26 -10.76 -54.70 5.27
C ASN A 26 -11.91 -54.56 6.28
N GLN A 27 -12.29 -53.34 6.65
CA GLN A 27 -13.37 -53.08 7.59
C GLN A 27 -14.62 -52.49 6.93
N ASN A 28 -14.56 -52.23 5.61
CA ASN A 28 -15.59 -51.56 4.82
C ASN A 28 -16.13 -50.27 5.48
N LYS A 29 -15.24 -49.48 6.10
CA LYS A 29 -15.58 -48.19 6.73
C LYS A 29 -15.25 -47.06 5.78
N LYS A 30 -16.24 -46.19 5.50
CA LYS A 30 -16.11 -44.99 4.65
C LYS A 30 -16.12 -43.74 5.52
N ARG A 31 -15.17 -42.82 5.30
CA ARG A 31 -15.02 -41.56 6.05
C ARG A 31 -14.72 -40.38 5.12
N ASN A 32 -14.99 -39.17 5.59
CA ASN A 32 -14.77 -37.93 4.84
C ASN A 32 -13.28 -37.55 4.91
N TYR A 33 -12.56 -37.73 3.80
CA TYR A 33 -11.13 -37.46 3.68
C TYR A 33 -10.81 -35.97 3.52
N SER A 34 -11.83 -35.12 3.27
CA SER A 34 -11.68 -33.67 3.32
C SER A 34 -11.51 -33.15 4.76
N ASN A 35 -11.75 -33.97 5.80
CA ASN A 35 -11.42 -33.63 7.18
C ASN A 35 -9.90 -33.81 7.42
N PRO A 36 -9.14 -32.76 7.80
CA PRO A 36 -7.70 -32.87 8.05
C PRO A 36 -7.30 -33.90 9.12
N GLU A 37 -8.15 -34.14 10.12
CA GLU A 37 -7.90 -35.16 11.14
C GLU A 37 -8.02 -36.58 10.58
N GLU A 38 -8.95 -36.81 9.65
CA GLU A 38 -9.10 -38.11 8.97
C GLU A 38 -7.88 -38.42 8.09
N GLN A 39 -7.25 -37.39 7.50
CA GLN A 39 -6.01 -37.57 6.74
C GLN A 39 -4.88 -38.11 7.62
N VAL A 40 -4.75 -37.57 8.84
CA VAL A 40 -3.79 -38.05 9.85
C VAL A 40 -4.12 -39.47 10.30
N GLN A 41 -5.40 -39.78 10.54
CA GLN A 41 -5.84 -41.13 10.91
C GLN A 41 -5.51 -42.17 9.82
N ALA A 42 -5.74 -41.82 8.56
CA ALA A 42 -5.45 -42.68 7.42
C ALA A 42 -3.94 -42.97 7.29
N GLU A 43 -3.10 -41.94 7.38
CA GLU A 43 -1.64 -42.11 7.35
C GLU A 43 -1.14 -42.94 8.54
N THR A 44 -1.70 -42.71 9.72
CA THR A 44 -1.33 -43.42 10.95
C THR A 44 -1.69 -44.90 10.89
N PHE A 45 -2.87 -45.23 10.37
CA PHE A 45 -3.26 -46.60 10.07
C PHE A 45 -2.26 -47.28 9.12
N LEU A 46 -1.85 -46.58 8.06
CA LEU A 46 -0.88 -47.11 7.10
C LEU A 46 0.52 -47.28 7.72
N LYS A 47 0.97 -46.34 8.57
CA LYS A 47 2.22 -46.49 9.34
C LYS A 47 2.19 -47.75 10.20
N LEU A 48 1.10 -48.01 10.92
CA LEU A 48 0.97 -49.22 11.76
C LEU A 48 1.15 -50.52 10.97
N VAL A 49 0.58 -50.58 9.76
CA VAL A 49 0.63 -51.79 8.91
C VAL A 49 1.95 -51.90 8.15
N LEU A 50 2.35 -50.84 7.45
CA LEU A 50 3.47 -50.86 6.49
C LEU A 50 4.82 -50.66 7.17
N THR A 51 4.85 -49.89 8.25
CA THR A 51 6.08 -49.49 8.93
C THR A 51 6.30 -50.27 10.22
N TYR A 52 5.29 -50.34 11.09
CA TYR A 52 5.37 -51.07 12.36
C TYR A 52 5.05 -52.57 12.24
N GLY A 53 4.60 -53.03 11.07
CA GLY A 53 4.45 -54.44 10.74
C GLY A 53 3.24 -55.13 11.38
N TYR A 54 2.27 -54.38 11.89
CA TYR A 54 1.06 -54.97 12.47
C TYR A 54 0.14 -55.52 11.38
N ALA A 55 -0.33 -56.75 11.56
CA ALA A 55 -1.28 -57.35 10.64
C ALA A 55 -2.59 -56.55 10.63
N GLN A 56 -3.09 -56.19 9.45
CA GLN A 56 -4.32 -55.39 9.28
C GLN A 56 -5.54 -55.97 10.02
N LYS A 57 -5.63 -57.30 10.13
CA LYS A 57 -6.69 -58.03 10.86
C LYS A 57 -6.65 -57.84 12.38
N ARG A 58 -5.60 -57.23 12.94
CA ARG A 58 -5.43 -56.92 14.36
C ARG A 58 -5.59 -55.44 14.66
N ILE A 59 -5.99 -54.63 13.67
CA ILE A 59 -6.19 -53.19 13.84
C ILE A 59 -7.67 -52.90 13.61
N ARG A 60 -8.31 -52.27 14.59
CA ARG A 60 -9.66 -51.71 14.45
C ARG A 60 -9.61 -50.20 14.44
N LEU A 61 -10.40 -49.61 13.54
CA LEU A 61 -10.56 -48.17 13.43
C LEU A 61 -11.88 -47.80 14.08
N PHE A 62 -11.98 -46.63 14.70
CA PHE A 62 -13.23 -46.05 15.22
C PHE A 62 -13.96 -47.00 16.17
N VAL A 63 -13.34 -47.29 17.31
CA VAL A 63 -13.81 -48.26 18.30
C VAL A 63 -14.55 -47.54 19.42
N PRO A 64 -15.82 -47.89 19.73
CA PRO A 64 -16.53 -47.32 20.85
C PRO A 64 -15.95 -47.84 22.18
N VAL A 65 -15.54 -46.93 23.06
CA VAL A 65 -14.97 -47.15 24.40
C VAL A 65 -15.93 -46.59 25.45
N VAL A 66 -16.32 -47.43 26.42
CA VAL A 66 -17.26 -47.03 27.49
C VAL A 66 -16.47 -46.40 28.65
N MET A 67 -16.75 -45.13 28.92
CA MET A 67 -16.13 -44.33 29.97
C MET A 67 -17.20 -43.88 30.97
N GLY A 68 -17.42 -44.68 32.00
CA GLY A 68 -18.47 -44.44 32.99
C GLY A 68 -19.86 -44.53 32.37
N SER A 69 -20.64 -43.44 32.38
CA SER A 69 -21.97 -43.35 31.76
C SER A 69 -21.95 -42.89 30.30
N SER A 70 -20.79 -42.50 29.76
CA SER A 70 -20.63 -42.02 28.39
C SER A 70 -19.88 -43.02 27.52
N THR A 71 -20.25 -43.14 26.25
CA THR A 71 -19.48 -43.90 25.25
C THR A 71 -18.79 -42.91 24.32
N LYS A 72 -17.47 -43.03 24.19
CA LYS A 72 -16.67 -42.22 23.25
C LYS A 72 -16.03 -43.13 22.20
N GLU A 73 -15.55 -42.58 21.10
CA GLU A 73 -14.93 -43.35 20.02
C GLU A 73 -13.41 -43.13 20.05
N ALA A 74 -12.63 -44.20 20.10
CA ALA A 74 -11.17 -44.19 19.93
C ALA A 74 -10.82 -44.37 18.45
N ASP A 75 -9.86 -43.61 17.95
CA ASP A 75 -9.56 -43.58 16.51
C ASP A 75 -8.99 -44.90 16.00
N ILE A 76 -7.97 -45.45 16.67
CA ILE A 76 -7.35 -46.74 16.28
C ILE A 76 -7.00 -47.56 17.52
N ILE A 77 -7.33 -48.85 17.50
CA ILE A 77 -6.85 -49.82 18.50
C ILE A 77 -6.17 -50.99 17.79
N VAL A 78 -4.94 -51.28 18.21
CA VAL A 78 -4.15 -52.44 17.77
C VAL A 78 -4.24 -53.53 18.84
N TYR A 79 -4.43 -54.78 18.43
CA TYR A 79 -4.61 -55.93 19.30
C TYR A 79 -3.47 -56.95 19.15
N ASN A 80 -3.20 -57.73 20.20
CA ASN A 80 -2.23 -58.83 20.15
C ASN A 80 -2.77 -60.07 19.43
N ASP A 81 -4.09 -60.23 19.40
CA ASP A 81 -4.80 -61.39 18.86
C ASP A 81 -5.77 -61.02 17.74
N ASP A 82 -6.00 -61.96 16.83
CA ASP A 82 -6.94 -61.79 15.70
C ASP A 82 -8.41 -61.72 16.16
N GLY A 83 -8.70 -62.17 17.39
CA GLY A 83 -10.01 -62.13 18.02
C GLY A 83 -10.37 -60.78 18.62
N HIS A 84 -9.44 -59.81 18.62
CA HIS A 84 -9.60 -58.47 19.19
C HIS A 84 -9.94 -58.46 20.68
N LYS A 85 -9.39 -59.41 21.47
CA LYS A 85 -9.67 -59.55 22.91
C LYS A 85 -8.58 -58.94 23.80
N SER A 86 -7.39 -58.71 23.26
CA SER A 86 -6.24 -58.16 23.97
C SER A 86 -5.77 -56.87 23.29
N PRO A 87 -6.36 -55.71 23.65
CA PRO A 87 -5.86 -54.40 23.22
C PRO A 87 -4.39 -54.23 23.59
N HIS A 88 -3.60 -53.69 22.67
CA HIS A 88 -2.16 -53.51 22.80
C HIS A 88 -1.77 -52.03 22.72
N ILE A 89 -2.22 -51.33 21.67
CA ILE A 89 -1.93 -49.91 21.43
C ILE A 89 -3.26 -49.19 21.19
N VAL A 90 -3.46 -48.05 21.86
CA VAL A 90 -4.50 -47.09 21.52
C VAL A 90 -3.85 -45.91 20.81
N VAL A 91 -4.44 -45.47 19.70
CA VAL A 91 -3.98 -44.28 18.97
C VAL A 91 -5.09 -43.25 18.94
N GLU A 92 -4.74 -42.02 19.26
CA GLU A 92 -5.60 -40.84 19.16
C GLU A 92 -4.93 -39.85 18.20
N CYS A 93 -5.66 -39.44 17.17
CA CYS A 93 -5.18 -38.52 16.14
C CYS A 93 -5.78 -37.13 16.34
N LYS A 94 -5.08 -36.11 15.86
CA LYS A 94 -5.60 -34.75 15.72
C LYS A 94 -5.21 -34.20 14.34
N LYS A 95 -5.87 -33.13 13.90
CA LYS A 95 -5.45 -32.36 12.72
C LYS A 95 -4.01 -31.85 12.88
N GLN A 96 -3.32 -31.65 11.75
CA GLN A 96 -1.92 -31.20 11.72
C GLN A 96 -1.67 -29.86 12.44
N GLU A 97 -2.59 -28.90 12.29
CA GLU A 97 -2.52 -27.57 12.92
C GLU A 97 -3.40 -27.53 14.19
N VAL A 98 -3.00 -28.29 15.20
CA VAL A 98 -3.68 -28.37 16.51
C VAL A 98 -2.90 -27.60 17.57
N SER A 99 -3.60 -26.90 18.47
CA SER A 99 -2.91 -26.19 19.56
C SER A 99 -2.28 -27.15 20.58
N GLU A 100 -1.23 -26.73 21.28
CA GLU A 100 -0.60 -27.53 22.34
C GLU A 100 -1.58 -27.92 23.46
N LEU A 101 -2.55 -27.06 23.76
CA LEU A 101 -3.58 -27.34 24.76
C LEU A 101 -4.50 -28.48 24.29
N GLU A 102 -5.00 -28.41 23.06
CA GLU A 102 -5.82 -29.47 22.46
C GLU A 102 -5.03 -30.78 22.31
N PHE A 103 -3.74 -30.71 21.95
CA PHE A 103 -2.87 -31.88 21.88
C PHE A 103 -2.70 -32.53 23.27
N THR A 104 -2.49 -31.72 24.31
CA THR A 104 -2.41 -32.19 25.70
C THR A 104 -3.72 -32.85 26.14
N GLN A 105 -4.88 -32.28 25.78
CA GLN A 105 -6.19 -32.90 26.04
C GLN A 105 -6.33 -34.25 25.32
N ALA A 106 -5.82 -34.37 24.09
CA ALA A 106 -5.78 -35.63 23.36
C ALA A 106 -4.92 -36.69 24.09
N VAL A 107 -3.81 -36.29 24.72
CA VAL A 107 -3.02 -37.19 25.59
C VAL A 107 -3.85 -37.73 26.75
N GLU A 108 -4.62 -36.88 27.43
CA GLU A 108 -5.49 -37.32 28.52
C GLU A 108 -6.55 -38.30 28.04
N GLN A 109 -7.17 -37.99 26.90
CA GLN A 109 -8.17 -38.82 26.26
C GLN A 109 -7.63 -40.20 25.86
N GLY A 110 -6.52 -40.25 25.12
CA GLY A 110 -5.92 -41.51 24.67
C GLY A 110 -5.48 -42.39 25.84
N PHE A 111 -4.93 -41.79 26.90
CA PHE A 111 -4.56 -42.53 28.11
C PHE A 111 -5.80 -43.09 28.84
N SER A 112 -6.86 -42.29 28.96
CA SER A 112 -8.14 -42.72 29.51
C SER A 112 -8.73 -43.91 28.76
N TYR A 113 -8.68 -43.92 27.42
CA TYR A 113 -9.13 -45.04 26.61
C TYR A 113 -8.28 -46.29 26.82
N ALA A 114 -6.95 -46.16 26.84
CA ALA A 114 -6.07 -47.29 27.10
C ALA A 114 -6.28 -47.90 28.49
N VAL A 115 -6.56 -47.09 29.51
CA VAL A 115 -6.87 -47.58 30.86
C VAL A 115 -8.20 -48.35 30.89
N ALA A 116 -9.22 -47.89 30.17
CA ALA A 116 -10.54 -48.52 30.10
C ALA A 116 -10.52 -49.84 29.33
N GLU A 117 -9.85 -49.87 28.17
CA GLU A 117 -9.73 -51.05 27.31
C GLU A 117 -8.64 -52.03 27.79
N GLY A 118 -7.73 -51.59 28.66
CA GLY A 118 -6.61 -52.41 29.13
C GLY A 118 -5.44 -52.51 28.15
N ALA A 119 -5.27 -51.50 27.28
CA ALA A 119 -4.14 -51.42 26.37
C ALA A 119 -2.84 -51.05 27.10
N LYS A 120 -1.71 -51.56 26.59
CA LYS A 120 -0.38 -51.38 27.19
C LYS A 120 0.31 -50.09 26.75
N TYR A 121 0.01 -49.61 25.54
CA TYR A 121 0.66 -48.45 24.94
C TYR A 121 -0.36 -47.45 24.38
N VAL A 122 0.05 -46.18 24.32
CA VAL A 122 -0.71 -45.07 23.76
C VAL A 122 0.17 -44.30 22.78
N TRP A 123 -0.39 -43.94 21.63
CA TRP A 123 0.23 -43.07 20.65
C TRP A 123 -0.70 -41.88 20.37
N ILE A 124 -0.21 -40.67 20.57
CA ILE A 124 -0.91 -39.43 20.22
C ILE A 124 -0.19 -38.80 19.04
N THR A 125 -0.91 -38.45 17.98
CA THR A 125 -0.28 -37.90 16.76
C THR A 125 -1.12 -36.82 16.10
N SER A 126 -0.44 -35.78 15.61
CA SER A 126 -1.01 -34.81 14.66
C SER A 126 -0.50 -35.04 13.23
N GLY A 127 0.29 -36.09 12.99
CA GLY A 127 1.08 -36.28 11.78
C GLY A 127 2.37 -35.44 11.75
N ILE A 128 2.37 -34.28 12.40
CA ILE A 128 3.55 -33.40 12.55
C ILE A 128 4.31 -33.70 13.85
N LYS A 129 3.59 -33.86 14.96
CA LYS A 129 4.14 -34.17 16.29
C LYS A 129 3.58 -35.51 16.79
N ASP A 130 4.44 -36.30 17.44
CA ASP A 130 4.08 -37.58 18.03
C ASP A 130 4.48 -37.63 19.51
N GLU A 131 3.62 -38.21 20.35
CA GLU A 131 3.94 -38.56 21.73
C GLU A 131 3.51 -39.99 22.07
N TYR A 132 4.34 -40.69 22.83
CA TYR A 132 4.18 -42.12 23.11
C TYR A 132 4.21 -42.40 24.60
N TYR A 133 3.30 -43.26 25.06
CA TYR A 133 3.19 -43.61 26.46
C TYR A 133 2.99 -45.12 26.67
N GLN A 134 3.48 -45.61 27.82
CA GLN A 134 3.20 -46.94 28.34
C GLN A 134 2.27 -46.83 29.56
N VAL A 135 1.28 -47.72 29.62
CA VAL A 135 0.35 -47.86 30.75
C VAL A 135 0.86 -48.97 31.69
N PRO A 136 1.16 -48.67 32.96
CA PRO A 136 1.60 -49.66 33.93
C PRO A 136 0.49 -50.66 34.29
N THR A 137 0.88 -51.89 34.60
CA THR A 137 -0.01 -52.96 35.04
C THR A 137 -0.47 -52.77 36.49
N GLU A 138 0.38 -52.17 37.34
CA GLU A 138 0.13 -51.96 38.77
C GLU A 138 -0.41 -50.55 39.06
N LYS A 139 -1.19 -50.40 40.15
CA LYS A 139 -1.71 -49.09 40.60
C LYS A 139 -0.67 -48.37 41.48
N PRO A 140 -0.53 -47.03 41.36
CA PRO A 140 -1.26 -46.12 40.47
C PRO A 140 -0.83 -46.24 39.01
N LYS A 141 -1.79 -46.18 38.08
CA LYS A 141 -1.52 -46.18 36.64
C LYS A 141 -1.02 -44.79 36.21
N GLU A 142 0.25 -44.51 36.46
CA GLU A 142 0.93 -43.29 36.02
C GLU A 142 1.34 -43.37 34.54
N ARG A 143 1.41 -42.24 33.81
CA ARG A 143 1.70 -42.22 32.37
C ARG A 143 3.21 -42.29 32.13
N ILE A 144 3.72 -43.43 31.66
CA ILE A 144 5.16 -43.62 31.44
C ILE A 144 5.54 -43.14 30.03
N THR A 145 6.36 -42.10 29.90
CA THR A 145 6.79 -41.58 28.58
C THR A 145 7.81 -42.51 27.94
N ILE A 146 7.62 -42.85 26.67
CA ILE A 146 8.52 -43.73 25.90
C ILE A 146 8.93 -43.05 24.57
N THR A 147 9.93 -43.60 23.90
CA THR A 147 10.54 -43.04 22.67
C THR A 147 9.78 -43.37 21.40
N ASP A 148 9.05 -44.48 21.38
CA ASP A 148 8.26 -44.97 20.26
C ASP A 148 7.27 -46.04 20.75
N ILE A 149 6.27 -46.40 19.94
CA ILE A 149 5.52 -47.65 20.16
C ILE A 149 6.33 -48.87 19.70
N PRO A 150 6.11 -50.06 20.28
CA PRO A 150 6.78 -51.27 19.81
C PRO A 150 6.38 -51.57 18.35
N GLN A 151 7.34 -52.07 17.57
CA GLN A 151 7.03 -52.73 16.29
C GLN A 151 6.56 -54.16 16.56
N SER A 152 5.86 -54.77 15.61
CA SER A 152 5.36 -56.14 15.78
C SER A 152 6.52 -57.10 16.09
N GLY A 153 6.43 -57.77 17.25
CA GLY A 153 7.47 -58.70 17.72
C GLY A 153 8.61 -58.07 18.53
N VAL A 154 8.60 -56.76 18.78
CA VAL A 154 9.59 -56.07 19.62
C VAL A 154 9.11 -55.96 21.05
N GLU A 155 9.89 -56.49 22.00
CA GLU A 155 9.55 -56.46 23.43
C GLU A 155 10.28 -55.36 24.21
N THR A 156 11.48 -54.98 23.76
CA THR A 156 12.32 -53.96 24.42
C THR A 156 12.57 -52.80 23.46
N LEU A 157 12.12 -51.60 23.85
CA LEU A 157 12.28 -50.40 23.04
C LEU A 157 13.73 -49.89 23.06
N ALA A 158 14.15 -49.31 21.94
CA ALA A 158 15.41 -48.60 21.82
C ALA A 158 15.38 -47.28 22.59
N ARG A 159 16.56 -46.84 23.04
CA ARG A 159 16.72 -45.60 23.80
C ARG A 159 16.41 -44.33 23.00
N PHE A 160 16.45 -44.42 21.69
CA PHE A 160 16.25 -43.32 20.74
C PHE A 160 15.58 -43.86 19.48
N LYS A 161 14.95 -42.98 18.70
CA LYS A 161 14.14 -43.36 17.54
C LYS A 161 14.89 -43.16 16.22
N TYR A 162 15.66 -42.08 16.11
CA TYR A 162 16.30 -41.66 14.86
C TYR A 162 17.81 -41.93 14.86
N ALA A 163 18.34 -42.49 13.78
CA ALA A 163 19.76 -42.80 13.61
C ALA A 163 20.18 -42.72 12.14
N LYS A 164 21.45 -42.39 11.87
CA LYS A 164 21.97 -42.27 10.50
C LYS A 164 21.84 -43.62 9.78
N GLY A 165 21.27 -43.63 8.59
CA GLY A 165 20.95 -44.81 7.79
C GLY A 165 19.92 -45.75 8.43
N GLY A 166 19.25 -45.33 9.51
CA GLY A 166 18.44 -46.20 10.37
C GLY A 166 19.32 -47.21 11.13
N GLY A 167 18.80 -48.42 11.34
CA GLY A 167 19.53 -49.50 12.02
C GLY A 167 18.60 -50.43 12.81
N ILE A 168 19.18 -51.31 13.63
CA ILE A 168 18.43 -52.16 14.55
C ILE A 168 19.05 -52.05 15.93
N SER A 169 18.24 -51.76 16.94
CA SER A 169 18.64 -51.72 18.35
C SER A 169 17.60 -52.45 19.19
N ASN A 170 18.02 -53.42 20.01
CA ASN A 170 17.13 -54.28 20.81
C ASN A 170 16.03 -54.99 19.99
N GLY A 171 16.30 -55.31 18.71
CA GLY A 171 15.31 -55.88 17.79
C GLY A 171 14.33 -54.87 17.18
N GLN A 172 14.35 -53.60 17.62
CA GLN A 172 13.58 -52.51 17.03
C GLN A 172 14.32 -51.88 15.86
N LYS A 173 13.63 -51.67 14.74
CA LYS A 173 14.16 -50.90 13.61
C LYS A 173 14.18 -49.41 13.95
N LEU A 174 15.33 -48.77 13.81
CA LEU A 174 15.52 -47.32 13.94
C LEU A 174 15.19 -46.62 12.62
N PHE A 175 14.78 -45.36 12.71
CA PHE A 175 14.38 -44.54 11.56
C PHE A 175 15.49 -43.58 11.13
N GLU A 176 15.60 -43.32 9.83
CA GLU A 176 16.38 -42.18 9.32
C GLU A 176 15.50 -40.92 9.34
N LEU A 177 16.13 -39.74 9.36
CA LEU A 177 15.43 -38.46 9.23
C LEU A 177 14.72 -38.37 7.87
N THR A 178 13.55 -37.73 7.85
CA THR A 178 12.68 -37.69 6.66
C THR A 178 12.77 -36.35 5.94
N VAL A 179 12.92 -36.37 4.62
CA VAL A 179 12.77 -35.17 3.78
C VAL A 179 11.30 -34.80 3.67
N VAL A 180 10.98 -33.52 3.88
CA VAL A 180 9.61 -33.01 3.90
C VAL A 180 9.36 -31.99 2.80
N THR A 181 8.09 -31.73 2.49
CA THR A 181 7.70 -30.68 1.55
C THR A 181 7.82 -29.29 2.19
N GLU A 182 7.89 -28.26 1.35
CA GLU A 182 7.87 -26.85 1.78
C GLU A 182 6.68 -26.55 2.72
N ASP A 183 5.47 -26.96 2.35
CA ASP A 183 4.26 -26.72 3.15
C ASP A 183 4.32 -27.37 4.53
N GLU A 184 4.79 -28.62 4.62
CA GLU A 184 4.94 -29.31 5.89
C GLU A 184 5.99 -28.63 6.77
N LEU A 185 7.11 -28.19 6.17
CA LEU A 185 8.17 -27.48 6.87
C LEU A 185 7.69 -26.12 7.41
N THR A 186 6.94 -25.36 6.61
CA THR A 186 6.32 -24.10 7.05
C THR A 186 5.35 -24.35 8.21
N ARG A 187 4.53 -25.41 8.16
CA ARG A 187 3.64 -25.78 9.26
C ARG A 187 4.42 -26.12 10.53
N ARG A 188 5.50 -26.90 10.42
CA ARG A 188 6.39 -27.26 11.55
C ARG A 188 6.99 -26.03 12.22
N PHE A 189 7.54 -25.08 11.45
CA PHE A 189 8.09 -23.83 12.02
C PHE A 189 7.01 -22.99 12.71
N LYS A 190 5.83 -22.85 12.11
CA LYS A 190 4.70 -22.12 12.73
C LYS A 190 4.24 -22.76 14.04
N GLN A 191 4.05 -24.08 14.06
CA GLN A 191 3.61 -24.80 15.27
C GLN A 191 4.67 -24.74 16.38
N ALA A 192 5.95 -24.92 16.04
CA ALA A 192 7.05 -24.77 16.99
C ALA A 192 7.10 -23.35 17.58
N HIS A 193 6.99 -22.30 16.76
CA HIS A 193 6.95 -20.91 17.22
C HIS A 193 5.75 -20.62 18.12
N GLN A 194 4.55 -21.06 17.71
CA GLN A 194 3.32 -20.87 18.48
C GLN A 194 3.38 -21.57 19.85
N SER A 195 4.02 -22.76 19.91
CA SER A 195 4.24 -23.49 21.16
C SER A 195 5.16 -22.75 22.13
N LEU A 196 6.14 -22.00 21.62
CA LEU A 196 7.02 -21.14 22.43
C LEU A 196 6.30 -19.88 22.90
N TRP A 197 5.51 -19.26 22.03
CA TRP A 197 4.75 -18.05 22.34
C TRP A 197 3.72 -18.28 23.45
N GLY A 198 3.06 -19.45 23.47
CA GLY A 198 2.27 -19.93 24.61
C GLY A 198 1.11 -19.02 25.03
N GLY A 199 0.58 -18.18 24.13
CA GLY A 199 -0.46 -17.20 24.46
C GLY A 199 0.02 -15.93 25.18
N GLY A 200 1.32 -15.60 25.08
CA GLY A 200 1.91 -14.37 25.63
C GLY A 200 2.93 -14.56 26.75
N GLU A 201 3.37 -15.80 27.02
CA GLU A 201 4.40 -16.08 28.03
C GLU A 201 5.81 -15.62 27.60
N LEU A 202 6.09 -15.66 26.30
CA LEU A 202 7.29 -15.09 25.69
C LEU A 202 6.87 -13.99 24.72
N ASN A 203 7.69 -12.95 24.62
CA ASN A 203 7.54 -11.98 23.56
C ASN A 203 7.72 -12.71 22.20
N PRO A 204 6.86 -12.48 21.19
CA PRO A 204 6.99 -13.08 19.86
C PRO A 204 8.42 -13.03 19.28
N SER A 205 9.13 -11.93 19.51
CA SER A 205 10.55 -11.74 19.16
C SER A 205 11.48 -12.77 19.80
N GLU A 206 11.32 -12.98 21.10
CA GLU A 206 12.16 -13.91 21.86
C GLU A 206 11.82 -15.36 21.51
N ALA A 207 10.53 -15.67 21.32
CA ALA A 207 10.10 -16.99 20.86
C ALA A 207 10.70 -17.33 19.47
N PHE A 208 10.80 -16.33 18.59
CA PHE A 208 11.44 -16.48 17.29
C PHE A 208 12.96 -16.68 17.42
N ASP A 209 13.65 -15.83 18.19
CA ASP A 209 15.12 -15.96 18.41
C ASP A 209 15.49 -17.32 19.03
N GLU A 210 14.69 -17.83 19.98
CA GLU A 210 14.92 -19.15 20.56
C GLU A 210 14.61 -20.30 19.58
N LEU A 211 13.63 -20.15 18.69
CA LEU A 211 13.38 -21.14 17.62
C LEU A 211 14.53 -21.17 16.61
N ASP A 212 15.03 -20.02 16.17
CA ASP A 212 16.14 -19.90 15.24
C ASP A 212 17.42 -20.57 15.77
N LYS A 213 17.72 -20.40 17.08
CA LYS A 213 18.82 -21.13 17.74
C LYS A 213 18.66 -22.64 17.66
N LEU A 214 17.43 -23.16 17.80
CA LEU A 214 17.16 -24.59 17.74
C LEU A 214 17.22 -25.13 16.30
N ILE A 215 16.77 -24.36 15.31
CA ILE A 215 16.95 -24.68 13.88
C ILE A 215 18.45 -24.75 13.56
N PHE A 216 19.24 -23.78 14.05
CA PHE A 216 20.69 -23.79 13.91
C PHE A 216 21.33 -25.04 14.53
N CYS A 217 20.96 -25.40 15.76
CA CYS A 217 21.44 -26.62 16.43
C CYS A 217 21.12 -27.88 15.62
N LYS A 218 19.91 -27.94 15.03
CA LYS A 218 19.48 -29.07 14.21
C LYS A 218 20.29 -29.20 12.93
N ILE A 219 20.50 -28.09 12.20
CA ILE A 219 21.34 -28.08 10.99
C ILE A 219 22.77 -28.54 11.34
N TRP A 220 23.29 -28.08 12.48
CA TRP A 220 24.62 -28.48 12.95
C TRP A 220 24.69 -29.96 13.33
N ASP A 221 23.67 -30.46 14.03
CA ASP A 221 23.55 -31.87 14.36
C ASP A 221 23.55 -32.73 13.10
N GLU A 222 22.77 -32.38 12.07
CA GLU A 222 22.67 -33.12 10.81
C GLU A 222 23.99 -33.13 10.00
N LYS A 223 24.79 -32.06 10.08
CA LYS A 223 26.10 -31.95 9.40
C LYS A 223 27.20 -32.81 10.04
N LYS A 224 27.04 -33.27 11.28
CA LYS A 224 28.05 -34.13 11.95
C LYS A 224 28.22 -35.46 11.20
N ALA A 225 29.48 -35.85 10.98
CA ALA A 225 29.81 -37.15 10.43
C ALA A 225 29.41 -38.27 11.42
N ARG A 226 28.54 -39.18 10.98
CA ARG A 226 28.06 -40.34 11.76
C ARG A 226 28.17 -41.64 10.99
N LYS A 227 28.37 -42.74 11.71
CA LYS A 227 28.23 -44.10 11.18
C LYS A 227 26.77 -44.54 11.16
N VAL A 228 26.45 -45.51 10.30
CA VAL A 228 25.11 -46.10 10.25
C VAL A 228 24.74 -46.71 11.60
N GLY A 229 23.56 -46.37 12.13
CA GLY A 229 23.08 -46.78 13.45
C GLY A 229 23.44 -45.85 14.60
N GLU A 230 24.28 -44.83 14.39
CA GLU A 230 24.56 -43.80 15.42
C GLU A 230 23.40 -42.80 15.52
N PRO A 231 23.01 -42.40 16.74
CA PRO A 231 21.88 -41.50 16.96
C PRO A 231 22.21 -40.05 16.57
N TYR A 232 21.18 -39.33 16.16
CA TYR A 232 21.18 -37.86 16.12
C TYR A 232 21.10 -37.29 17.54
N ASP A 233 21.81 -36.21 17.85
CA ASP A 233 21.79 -35.63 19.20
C ASP A 233 20.54 -34.75 19.40
N PHE A 234 20.01 -34.18 18.31
CA PHE A 234 18.77 -33.38 18.26
C PHE A 234 17.53 -34.29 18.25
N GLN A 235 17.35 -35.06 19.32
CA GLN A 235 16.13 -35.85 19.54
C GLN A 235 15.98 -36.19 21.02
N ILE A 236 14.79 -36.65 21.39
CA ILE A 236 14.47 -37.11 22.73
C ILE A 236 15.06 -38.51 22.97
N PHE A 237 15.80 -38.67 24.09
CA PHE A 237 16.30 -39.99 24.53
C PHE A 237 15.56 -40.42 25.79
N SER A 238 15.14 -41.68 25.84
CA SER A 238 14.68 -42.26 27.10
C SER A 238 15.84 -42.55 28.04
N VAL A 239 15.55 -42.59 29.33
CA VAL A 239 16.51 -43.00 30.36
C VAL A 239 15.95 -44.16 31.18
N ALA A 240 16.82 -45.08 31.59
CA ALA A 240 16.42 -46.17 32.47
C ALA A 240 15.91 -45.60 33.82
N PRO A 241 14.83 -46.17 34.39
CA PRO A 241 14.32 -45.77 35.70
C PRO A 241 15.31 -46.14 36.80
N LYS A 242 15.50 -45.26 37.78
CA LYS A 242 16.24 -45.58 39.02
C LYS A 242 15.31 -46.26 40.02
N ALA A 243 15.88 -47.00 40.97
CA ALA A 243 15.10 -47.62 42.05
C ALA A 243 14.32 -46.55 42.83
N ASN A 244 13.00 -46.74 42.96
CA ASN A 244 12.05 -45.83 43.64
C ASN A 244 11.92 -44.42 43.03
N GLU A 245 12.39 -44.18 41.80
CA GLU A 245 12.23 -42.90 41.09
C GLU A 245 10.81 -42.77 40.52
N LYS A 246 10.16 -41.62 40.74
CA LYS A 246 8.85 -41.34 40.14
C LYS A 246 8.99 -40.98 38.66
N GLU A 247 7.93 -41.20 37.89
CA GLU A 247 7.94 -40.91 36.45
C GLU A 247 8.24 -39.43 36.14
N GLU A 248 7.69 -38.51 36.94
CA GLU A 248 7.94 -37.08 36.78
C GLU A 248 9.42 -36.72 37.02
N GLU A 249 10.06 -37.36 37.99
CA GLU A 249 11.50 -37.19 38.28
C GLU A 249 12.36 -37.74 37.13
N ARG A 250 11.93 -38.87 36.54
CA ARG A 250 12.58 -39.43 35.35
C ARG A 250 12.46 -38.49 34.16
N LYS A 251 11.26 -37.95 33.90
CA LYS A 251 11.00 -37.01 32.80
C LYS A 251 11.81 -35.72 32.94
N GLN A 252 11.92 -35.18 34.15
CA GLN A 252 12.80 -34.04 34.43
C GLN A 252 14.27 -34.35 34.12
N ARG A 253 14.72 -35.56 34.45
CA ARG A 253 16.09 -36.01 34.13
C ARG A 253 16.31 -36.19 32.63
N GLU A 254 15.34 -36.69 31.88
CA GLU A 254 15.39 -36.74 30.40
C GLU A 254 15.48 -35.33 29.82
N ASN A 255 14.61 -34.41 30.27
CA ASN A 255 14.57 -33.04 29.79
C ASN A 255 15.89 -32.31 30.09
N LYS A 256 16.46 -32.53 31.28
CA LYS A 256 17.77 -31.98 31.65
C LYS A 256 18.88 -32.50 30.74
N GLN A 257 18.94 -33.82 30.50
CA GLN A 257 19.94 -34.40 29.59
C GLN A 257 19.77 -33.90 28.15
N LEU A 258 18.53 -33.76 27.67
CA LEU A 258 18.25 -33.18 26.37
C LEU A 258 18.76 -31.74 26.29
N SER A 259 18.41 -30.90 27.29
CA SER A 259 18.87 -29.52 27.35
C SER A 259 20.39 -29.41 27.36
N GLU A 260 21.09 -30.25 28.11
CA GLU A 260 22.56 -30.32 28.12
C GLU A 260 23.13 -30.69 26.73
N ARG A 261 22.54 -31.68 26.04
CA ARG A 261 22.96 -32.05 24.68
C ARG A 261 22.74 -30.94 23.66
N ILE A 262 21.56 -30.31 23.67
CA ILE A 262 21.25 -29.21 22.73
C ILE A 262 22.15 -28.00 23.00
N LYS A 263 22.42 -27.67 24.27
CA LYS A 263 23.36 -26.62 24.62
C LYS A 263 24.79 -26.95 24.18
N ALA A 264 25.21 -28.21 24.26
CA ALA A 264 26.51 -28.64 23.72
C ALA A 264 26.58 -28.49 22.19
N LEU A 265 25.53 -28.91 21.46
CA LEU A 265 25.42 -28.69 20.01
C LEU A 265 25.50 -27.21 19.65
N TYR A 266 24.79 -26.39 20.42
CA TYR A 266 24.78 -24.94 20.24
C TYR A 266 26.16 -24.33 20.46
N GLU A 267 26.87 -24.72 21.52
CA GLU A 267 28.25 -24.28 21.79
C GLU A 267 29.24 -24.72 20.71
N GLU A 268 29.08 -25.94 20.16
CA GLU A 268 29.89 -26.40 19.03
C GLU A 268 29.67 -25.52 17.80
N GLY A 269 28.40 -25.26 17.44
CA GLY A 269 28.06 -24.36 16.34
C GLY A 269 28.53 -22.93 16.57
N ARG A 270 28.38 -22.40 17.79
CA ARG A 270 28.83 -21.05 18.17
C ARG A 270 30.34 -20.89 18.15
N ARG A 271 31.11 -21.94 18.45
CA ARG A 271 32.58 -21.91 18.34
C ARG A 271 33.04 -21.90 16.89
N ALA A 272 32.32 -22.58 16.00
CA ALA A 272 32.55 -22.49 14.58
C ALA A 272 32.11 -21.12 14.02
N ASP A 273 31.02 -20.57 14.57
CA ASP A 273 30.42 -19.30 14.14
C ASP A 273 29.98 -18.40 15.28
N ALA A 274 30.96 -17.68 15.84
CA ALA A 274 30.74 -16.82 17.00
C ALA A 274 29.85 -15.59 16.70
N GLU A 275 29.65 -15.26 15.42
CA GLU A 275 28.87 -14.08 15.01
C GLU A 275 27.39 -14.35 14.74
N VAL A 276 26.95 -15.61 14.67
CA VAL A 276 25.54 -15.95 14.37
C VAL A 276 24.69 -15.78 15.62
N PHE A 277 25.17 -16.25 16.78
CA PHE A 277 24.50 -16.01 18.05
C PHE A 277 25.48 -15.73 19.19
N LYS A 278 25.22 -14.67 19.97
CA LYS A 278 26.03 -14.27 21.14
C LYS A 278 25.46 -14.75 22.48
N ASP A 279 24.15 -14.99 22.52
CA ASP A 279 23.41 -15.30 23.74
C ASP A 279 23.22 -16.82 23.90
N ASP A 280 23.08 -17.30 25.14
CA ASP A 280 22.71 -18.70 25.40
C ASP A 280 21.24 -19.00 25.07
N ILE A 281 20.91 -20.30 24.98
CA ILE A 281 19.53 -20.78 24.90
C ILE A 281 18.85 -20.56 26.27
N ARG A 282 17.76 -19.79 26.27
CA ARG A 282 17.03 -19.35 27.49
C ARG A 282 15.78 -20.19 27.79
N LEU A 283 15.47 -21.16 26.93
CA LEU A 283 14.29 -22.02 27.10
C LEU A 283 14.41 -22.94 28.32
N SER A 284 13.26 -23.18 28.99
CA SER A 284 13.15 -24.23 29.99
C SER A 284 13.31 -25.62 29.32
N PRO A 285 13.79 -26.64 30.06
CA PRO A 285 13.92 -27.99 29.51
C PRO A 285 12.63 -28.55 28.91
N GLU A 286 11.47 -28.17 29.46
CA GLU A 286 10.14 -28.57 28.97
C GLU A 286 9.81 -27.92 27.63
N LYS A 287 9.95 -26.59 27.53
CA LYS A 287 9.72 -25.85 26.26
C LYS A 287 10.66 -26.31 25.16
N LEU A 288 11.92 -26.56 25.53
CA LEU A 288 12.93 -27.11 24.61
C LEU A 288 12.51 -28.49 24.09
N ARG A 289 12.04 -29.39 24.97
CA ARG A 289 11.54 -30.72 24.56
C ARG A 289 10.40 -30.61 23.55
N THR A 290 9.46 -29.68 23.77
CA THR A 290 8.33 -29.46 22.88
C THR A 290 8.78 -29.09 21.47
N VAL A 291 9.70 -28.13 21.34
CA VAL A 291 10.22 -27.71 20.03
C VAL A 291 11.03 -28.83 19.36
N VAL A 292 11.85 -29.56 20.12
CA VAL A 292 12.57 -30.74 19.59
C VAL A 292 11.59 -31.76 19.02
N GLY A 293 10.46 -32.02 19.69
CA GLY A 293 9.43 -32.95 19.19
C GLY A 293 8.82 -32.55 17.83
N TYR A 294 8.78 -31.27 17.48
CA TYR A 294 8.32 -30.80 16.16
C TYR A 294 9.36 -31.00 15.05
N LEU A 295 10.65 -31.03 15.40
CA LEU A 295 11.75 -30.95 14.44
C LEU A 295 12.63 -32.22 14.42
N GLU A 296 12.58 -33.10 15.41
CA GLU A 296 13.51 -34.24 15.54
C GLU A 296 13.39 -35.28 14.41
N SER A 297 12.25 -35.37 13.72
CA SER A 297 11.98 -36.39 12.70
C SER A 297 12.36 -36.00 11.27
N ILE A 298 12.54 -34.70 11.00
CA ILE A 298 12.78 -34.17 9.65
C ILE A 298 14.27 -34.04 9.36
N ASN A 299 14.65 -34.01 8.09
CA ASN A 299 16.02 -33.73 7.65
C ASN A 299 16.05 -32.34 7.00
N LEU A 300 16.63 -31.33 7.64
CA LEU A 300 16.76 -29.99 7.05
C LEU A 300 17.87 -29.92 6.00
N GLY A 301 18.92 -30.73 6.14
CA GLY A 301 20.07 -30.75 5.23
C GLY A 301 19.76 -31.33 3.85
N GLU A 302 19.11 -32.50 3.82
CA GLU A 302 18.74 -33.23 2.59
C GLU A 302 17.38 -32.79 2.03
N THR A 303 16.60 -32.00 2.76
CA THR A 303 15.42 -31.34 2.18
C THR A 303 15.86 -30.38 1.11
N ASP A 304 15.15 -30.41 -0.03
CA ASP A 304 15.43 -29.58 -1.19
C ASP A 304 15.68 -28.11 -0.80
N LEU A 305 16.72 -27.56 -1.40
CA LEU A 305 17.34 -26.31 -0.97
C LEU A 305 16.39 -25.12 -1.16
N ASP A 306 15.58 -25.18 -2.21
CA ASP A 306 14.56 -24.18 -2.48
C ASP A 306 13.35 -24.36 -1.55
N SER A 307 12.96 -25.60 -1.25
CA SER A 307 11.86 -25.90 -0.33
C SER A 307 12.14 -25.43 1.11
N LYS A 308 13.37 -25.63 1.62
CA LYS A 308 13.75 -25.16 2.97
C LYS A 308 13.86 -23.64 3.07
N GLY A 309 14.41 -23.00 2.05
CA GLY A 309 14.50 -21.54 1.95
C GLY A 309 13.14 -20.86 1.91
N ARG A 310 12.27 -21.27 0.97
CA ARG A 310 10.93 -20.69 0.83
C ARG A 310 10.06 -20.93 2.06
N ALA A 311 10.20 -22.08 2.72
CA ALA A 311 9.47 -22.36 3.95
C ALA A 311 9.87 -21.41 5.10
N PHE A 312 11.17 -21.14 5.24
CA PHE A 312 11.70 -20.21 6.23
C PHE A 312 11.31 -18.76 5.91
N GLU A 313 11.43 -18.33 4.66
CA GLU A 313 11.00 -16.98 4.23
C GLU A 313 9.49 -16.76 4.39
N THR A 314 8.66 -17.77 4.11
CA THR A 314 7.20 -17.70 4.28
C THR A 314 6.84 -17.54 5.76
N PHE A 315 7.52 -18.30 6.62
CA PHE A 315 7.40 -18.16 8.06
C PHE A 315 7.81 -16.76 8.53
N MET A 316 9.00 -16.28 8.15
CA MET A 316 9.49 -14.94 8.46
C MET A 316 8.55 -13.83 7.97
N GLY A 317 8.12 -13.91 6.71
CA GLY A 317 7.27 -12.91 6.10
C GLY A 317 5.93 -12.77 6.81
N SER A 318 5.40 -13.85 7.38
CA SER A 318 4.18 -13.78 8.22
C SER A 318 4.43 -13.15 9.59
N PHE A 319 5.61 -13.37 10.18
CA PHE A 319 5.99 -12.85 11.49
C PHE A 319 6.30 -11.34 11.46
N PHE A 320 7.16 -10.89 10.53
CA PHE A 320 7.63 -9.50 10.50
C PHE A 320 6.59 -8.49 10.01
N ARG A 321 5.63 -8.91 9.16
CA ARG A 321 4.53 -8.06 8.68
C ARG A 321 3.47 -7.75 9.75
N GLY A 322 3.30 -8.64 10.73
CA GLY A 322 2.31 -8.50 11.80
C GLY A 322 2.87 -7.72 13.00
N ASP A 323 3.65 -8.41 13.84
CA ASP A 323 3.97 -7.96 15.20
C ASP A 323 5.14 -6.96 15.27
N PHE A 324 5.93 -6.84 14.20
CA PHE A 324 7.17 -6.06 14.19
C PHE A 324 7.13 -4.75 13.39
N GLY A 325 6.09 -4.54 12.57
CA GLY A 325 5.96 -3.34 11.74
C GLY A 325 7.15 -3.11 10.79
N GLN A 326 7.88 -4.17 10.45
CA GLN A 326 9.06 -4.15 9.58
C GLN A 326 8.66 -4.61 8.18
N TYR A 327 9.07 -3.84 7.18
CA TYR A 327 8.55 -3.96 5.81
C TYR A 327 9.67 -4.30 4.84
N PHE A 328 9.69 -5.55 4.37
CA PHE A 328 10.70 -6.03 3.43
C PHE A 328 10.44 -5.54 2.01
N THR A 329 11.50 -5.46 1.20
CA THR A 329 11.40 -5.20 -0.23
C THR A 329 10.61 -6.34 -0.91
N PRO A 330 9.55 -6.04 -1.67
CA PRO A 330 8.77 -7.06 -2.38
C PRO A 330 9.60 -7.86 -3.39
N ARG A 331 9.39 -9.19 -3.44
CA ARG A 331 10.17 -10.11 -4.28
C ARG A 331 10.23 -9.72 -5.76
N PRO A 332 9.14 -9.28 -6.43
CA PRO A 332 9.21 -8.87 -7.83
C PRO A 332 10.20 -7.73 -8.08
N ILE A 333 10.31 -6.78 -7.15
CA ILE A 333 11.24 -5.64 -7.23
C ILE A 333 12.69 -6.12 -6.99
N VAL A 334 12.90 -6.99 -5.99
CA VAL A 334 14.22 -7.59 -5.70
C VAL A 334 14.73 -8.36 -6.92
N LYS A 335 13.90 -9.25 -7.47
CA LYS A 335 14.19 -10.03 -8.67
C LYS A 335 14.54 -9.11 -9.85
N PHE A 336 13.71 -8.08 -10.10
CA PHE A 336 13.95 -7.11 -11.16
C PHE A 336 15.33 -6.45 -11.04
N ILE A 337 15.68 -5.90 -9.87
CA ILE A 337 16.97 -5.23 -9.64
C ILE A 337 18.15 -6.17 -9.88
N VAL A 338 18.08 -7.40 -9.37
CA VAL A 338 19.17 -8.38 -9.49
C VAL A 338 19.29 -8.90 -10.92
N ASP A 339 18.18 -9.16 -11.61
CA ASP A 339 18.17 -9.74 -12.95
C ASP A 339 18.77 -8.79 -14.00
N VAL A 340 18.55 -7.47 -13.88
CA VAL A 340 19.06 -6.50 -14.87
C VAL A 340 20.56 -6.21 -14.75
N LEU A 341 21.14 -6.37 -13.56
CA LEU A 341 22.56 -6.10 -13.32
C LEU A 341 23.43 -7.28 -13.77
N PRO A 342 24.60 -7.08 -14.41
CA PRO A 342 25.46 -8.15 -14.90
C PRO A 342 26.28 -8.86 -13.79
N ILE A 343 25.61 -9.31 -12.72
CA ILE A 343 26.20 -10.06 -11.60
C ILE A 343 26.58 -11.47 -12.07
N LYS A 344 27.81 -11.88 -11.77
CA LYS A 344 28.39 -13.20 -12.06
C LYS A 344 29.05 -13.80 -10.81
N HIS A 345 29.40 -15.08 -10.85
CA HIS A 345 30.08 -15.79 -9.74
C HIS A 345 31.37 -15.13 -9.19
N ASN A 346 32.04 -14.27 -9.95
CA ASN A 346 33.25 -13.56 -9.53
C ASN A 346 32.99 -12.10 -9.09
N SER A 347 31.73 -11.66 -9.06
CA SER A 347 31.33 -10.30 -8.71
C SER A 347 31.23 -10.12 -7.19
N LEU A 348 31.70 -8.99 -6.65
CA LEU A 348 31.51 -8.60 -5.26
C LEU A 348 30.22 -7.79 -5.10
N VAL A 349 29.27 -8.31 -4.31
CA VAL A 349 27.95 -7.71 -4.10
C VAL A 349 27.78 -7.31 -2.64
N LEU A 350 27.33 -6.08 -2.40
CA LEU A 350 27.01 -5.56 -1.07
C LEU A 350 25.56 -5.07 -1.01
N ASP A 351 24.87 -5.38 0.08
CA ASP A 351 23.66 -4.67 0.51
C ASP A 351 23.92 -3.96 1.84
N THR A 352 23.86 -2.62 1.82
CA THR A 352 24.17 -1.77 2.98
C THR A 352 23.05 -1.72 4.03
N SER A 353 21.88 -2.28 3.70
CA SER A 353 20.71 -2.37 4.58
C SER A 353 19.91 -3.64 4.24
N CYS A 354 20.52 -4.79 4.50
CA CYS A 354 20.10 -6.05 3.90
C CYS A 354 18.81 -6.65 4.44
N GLY A 355 18.31 -6.18 5.59
CA GLY A 355 17.12 -6.73 6.22
C GLY A 355 17.26 -8.24 6.41
N SER A 356 16.30 -9.01 5.91
CA SER A 356 16.31 -10.48 5.92
C SER A 356 17.24 -11.15 4.89
N GLY A 357 18.01 -10.38 4.12
CA GLY A 357 18.93 -10.89 3.10
C GLY A 357 18.31 -11.14 1.73
N GLY A 358 17.12 -10.59 1.44
CA GLY A 358 16.39 -10.86 0.19
C GLY A 358 17.19 -10.56 -1.08
N PHE A 359 17.90 -9.43 -1.13
CA PHE A 359 18.77 -9.09 -2.28
C PHE A 359 19.96 -10.05 -2.42
N LEU A 360 20.59 -10.42 -1.30
CA LEU A 360 21.72 -11.35 -1.29
C LEU A 360 21.30 -12.74 -1.79
N LEU A 361 20.13 -13.20 -1.36
CA LEU A 361 19.58 -14.48 -1.78
C LEU A 361 19.26 -14.51 -3.29
N HIS A 362 18.65 -13.46 -3.83
CA HIS A 362 18.36 -13.41 -5.26
C HIS A 362 19.65 -13.30 -6.09
N ALA A 363 20.69 -12.63 -5.58
CA ALA A 363 22.01 -12.62 -6.21
C ALA A 363 22.62 -14.03 -6.23
N LEU A 364 22.49 -14.79 -5.13
CA LEU A 364 22.89 -16.20 -5.06
C LEU A 364 22.10 -17.06 -6.05
N GLU A 365 20.78 -16.91 -6.12
CA GLU A 365 19.90 -17.62 -7.05
C GLU A 365 20.31 -17.35 -8.51
N LYS A 366 20.65 -16.10 -8.83
CA LYS A 366 21.15 -15.74 -10.16
C LYS A 366 22.45 -16.47 -10.52
N VAL A 367 23.39 -16.56 -9.59
CA VAL A 367 24.64 -17.30 -9.79
C VAL A 367 24.42 -18.82 -9.81
N ARG A 368 23.37 -19.34 -9.16
CA ARG A 368 22.97 -20.75 -9.31
C ARG A 368 22.47 -21.06 -10.72
N ARG A 369 21.62 -20.19 -11.28
CA ARG A 369 21.19 -20.32 -12.69
C ARG A 369 22.38 -20.24 -13.65
N GLU A 370 23.34 -19.35 -13.38
CA GLU A 370 24.62 -19.33 -14.12
C GLU A 370 25.34 -20.69 -14.00
N ALA A 371 25.43 -21.28 -12.80
CA ALA A 371 26.04 -22.59 -12.61
C ALA A 371 25.28 -23.71 -13.34
N ASP A 372 23.95 -23.67 -13.38
CA ASP A 372 23.11 -24.63 -14.11
C ASP A 372 23.43 -24.60 -15.62
N GLU A 373 23.67 -23.41 -16.18
CA GLU A 373 24.06 -23.23 -17.58
C GLU A 373 25.46 -23.79 -17.88
N TYR A 374 26.42 -23.61 -16.96
CA TYR A 374 27.78 -24.15 -17.12
C TYR A 374 27.88 -25.66 -16.88
N TYR A 375 27.00 -26.24 -16.05
CA TYR A 375 27.05 -27.64 -15.61
C TYR A 375 25.67 -28.31 -15.73
N PRO A 376 25.13 -28.49 -16.94
CA PRO A 376 23.75 -28.94 -17.14
C PRO A 376 23.48 -30.38 -16.65
N ASN A 377 24.50 -31.22 -16.48
CA ASN A 377 24.34 -32.62 -16.03
C ASN A 377 24.67 -32.80 -14.55
N TYR A 378 24.77 -31.72 -13.75
CA TYR A 378 25.13 -31.76 -12.32
C TYR A 378 24.27 -32.72 -11.47
N GLN A 379 23.02 -33.00 -11.88
CA GLN A 379 22.13 -33.94 -11.19
C GLN A 379 22.49 -35.42 -11.42
N THR A 380 23.25 -35.74 -12.48
CA THR A 380 23.55 -37.11 -12.90
C THR A 380 25.04 -37.45 -12.94
N ASP A 381 25.91 -36.45 -13.13
CA ASP A 381 27.37 -36.60 -13.09
C ASP A 381 27.94 -36.03 -11.77
N PRO A 382 28.50 -36.87 -10.88
CA PRO A 382 29.14 -36.44 -9.64
C PRO A 382 30.31 -35.44 -9.83
N LYS A 383 30.98 -35.44 -10.99
CA LYS A 383 32.06 -34.49 -11.28
C LYS A 383 31.51 -33.10 -11.60
N GLU A 384 30.44 -33.03 -12.40
CA GLU A 384 29.74 -31.77 -12.65
C GLU A 384 29.07 -31.24 -11.38
N TYR A 385 28.47 -32.11 -10.56
CA TYR A 385 27.92 -31.74 -9.25
C TYR A 385 28.93 -30.95 -8.39
N ASN A 386 30.15 -31.49 -8.23
CA ASN A 386 31.16 -30.83 -7.41
C ASN A 386 31.57 -29.46 -7.96
N LYS A 387 31.67 -29.31 -9.29
CA LYS A 387 32.01 -28.04 -9.93
C LYS A 387 30.87 -27.03 -9.85
N HIS A 388 29.64 -27.49 -10.05
CA HIS A 388 28.42 -26.70 -9.88
C HIS A 388 28.33 -26.16 -8.45
N TYR A 389 28.48 -27.04 -7.46
CA TYR A 389 28.49 -26.68 -6.05
C TYR A 389 29.57 -25.63 -5.74
N GLN A 390 30.82 -25.88 -6.14
CA GLN A 390 31.92 -24.92 -5.93
C GLN A 390 31.68 -23.58 -6.63
N HIS A 391 31.04 -23.57 -7.80
CA HIS A 391 30.80 -22.36 -8.57
C HIS A 391 29.93 -21.35 -7.81
N TRP A 392 28.75 -21.79 -7.33
CA TRP A 392 27.87 -20.91 -6.58
C TRP A 392 28.27 -20.78 -5.11
N HIS A 393 28.81 -21.83 -4.47
CA HIS A 393 29.17 -21.81 -3.05
C HIS A 393 30.34 -20.87 -2.76
N ASN A 394 31.35 -20.81 -3.64
CA ASN A 394 32.47 -19.87 -3.47
C ASN A 394 32.00 -18.40 -3.57
N PHE A 395 31.05 -18.12 -4.47
CA PHE A 395 30.43 -16.80 -4.59
C PHE A 395 29.69 -16.43 -3.31
N ALA A 396 28.83 -17.32 -2.82
CA ALA A 396 28.11 -17.21 -1.57
C ALA A 396 29.05 -16.84 -0.40
N GLN A 397 30.05 -17.71 -0.15
CA GLN A 397 30.94 -17.61 0.99
C GLN A 397 31.86 -16.37 0.96
N SER A 398 32.35 -15.97 -0.21
CA SER A 398 33.43 -14.97 -0.33
C SER A 398 33.02 -13.65 -0.94
N ASN A 399 31.89 -13.60 -1.67
CA ASN A 399 31.57 -12.48 -2.54
C ASN A 399 30.24 -11.76 -2.24
N LEU A 400 29.38 -12.32 -1.38
CA LEU A 400 28.17 -11.66 -0.89
C LEU A 400 28.40 -11.00 0.46
N PHE A 401 27.96 -9.75 0.63
CA PHE A 401 28.14 -8.96 1.86
C PHE A 401 26.85 -8.23 2.24
N GLY A 402 26.52 -8.20 3.54
CA GLY A 402 25.32 -7.55 4.05
C GLY A 402 25.57 -6.77 5.33
N ILE A 403 24.91 -5.62 5.47
CA ILE A 403 24.90 -4.83 6.71
C ILE A 403 23.46 -4.63 7.14
N GLU A 404 23.14 -4.92 8.40
CA GLU A 404 21.83 -4.65 8.98
C GLU A 404 22.01 -4.07 10.38
N ILE A 405 21.28 -2.99 10.69
CA ILE A 405 21.43 -2.27 11.95
C ILE A 405 20.78 -3.02 13.12
N ASN A 406 19.68 -3.73 12.87
CA ASN A 406 18.99 -4.51 13.86
C ASN A 406 19.65 -5.90 14.00
N GLU A 407 20.19 -6.19 15.19
CA GLU A 407 20.86 -7.46 15.44
C GLU A 407 19.98 -8.68 15.19
N GLN A 408 18.70 -8.65 15.57
CA GLN A 408 17.79 -9.78 15.35
C GLN A 408 17.52 -10.02 13.86
N ILE A 409 17.36 -8.96 13.09
CA ILE A 409 17.12 -9.06 11.63
C ILE A 409 18.39 -9.48 10.91
N ALA A 410 19.55 -8.99 11.35
CA ALA A 410 20.85 -9.45 10.84
C ALA A 410 21.06 -10.95 11.09
N ARG A 411 20.67 -11.46 12.28
CA ARG A 411 20.68 -12.91 12.58
C ARG A 411 19.77 -13.68 11.62
N VAL A 412 18.58 -13.15 11.34
CA VAL A 412 17.67 -13.74 10.37
C VAL A 412 18.26 -13.81 8.97
N ALA A 413 18.90 -12.74 8.50
CA ALA A 413 19.64 -12.78 7.23
C ALA A 413 20.73 -13.84 7.24
N LYS A 414 21.56 -13.90 8.31
CA LYS A 414 22.57 -14.95 8.46
C LYS A 414 21.95 -16.33 8.36
N MET A 415 20.89 -16.61 9.14
CA MET A 415 20.16 -17.87 9.14
C MET A 415 19.60 -18.22 7.77
N ASN A 416 19.03 -17.24 7.06
CA ASN A 416 18.55 -17.41 5.69
C ASN A 416 19.71 -17.85 4.77
N MET A 417 20.88 -17.22 4.89
CA MET A 417 22.09 -17.65 4.17
C MET A 417 22.60 -19.05 4.60
N ILE A 418 22.56 -19.41 5.90
CA ILE A 418 22.96 -20.74 6.40
C ILE A 418 22.07 -21.83 5.80
N ILE A 419 20.75 -21.60 5.83
CA ILE A 419 19.75 -22.53 5.31
C ILE A 419 20.01 -22.75 3.82
N HIS A 420 20.39 -21.71 3.09
CA HIS A 420 20.75 -21.81 1.68
C HIS A 420 22.17 -22.33 1.40
N ASP A 421 22.87 -22.89 2.39
CA ASP A 421 24.22 -23.45 2.27
C ASP A 421 25.25 -22.46 1.66
N ASP A 422 25.07 -21.17 1.95
CA ASP A 422 25.95 -20.08 1.51
C ASP A 422 27.20 -19.94 2.40
N GLY A 423 27.08 -20.25 3.69
CA GLY A 423 28.18 -20.14 4.65
C GLY A 423 28.24 -18.82 5.43
N HIS A 424 27.25 -17.92 5.28
CA HIS A 424 26.88 -16.81 6.19
C HIS A 424 28.01 -15.85 6.67
N THR A 425 29.20 -15.89 6.07
CA THR A 425 30.43 -15.33 6.62
C THR A 425 30.53 -13.80 6.59
N ASN A 426 29.62 -13.13 5.87
CA ASN A 426 29.79 -11.71 5.50
C ASN A 426 28.53 -10.85 5.73
N VAL A 427 27.62 -11.29 6.60
CA VAL A 427 26.51 -10.44 7.09
C VAL A 427 26.87 -9.92 8.47
N ILE A 428 26.79 -8.60 8.69
CA ILE A 428 27.13 -7.97 9.99
C ILE A 428 25.97 -7.19 10.59
N ALA A 429 25.91 -7.19 11.92
CA ALA A 429 24.98 -6.37 12.70
C ALA A 429 25.64 -5.03 13.05
N ALA A 430 25.45 -4.00 12.23
CA ALA A 430 26.07 -2.69 12.41
C ALA A 430 25.26 -1.58 11.71
N ASP A 431 25.47 -0.33 12.15
CA ASP A 431 24.95 0.84 11.45
C ASP A 431 25.72 1.03 10.12
N GLY A 432 25.03 0.83 8.99
CA GLY A 432 25.60 0.91 7.65
C GLY A 432 26.18 2.26 7.26
N LEU A 433 25.82 3.34 7.98
CA LEU A 433 26.37 4.68 7.77
C LEU A 433 27.70 4.94 8.50
N ARG A 434 28.20 3.96 9.27
CA ARG A 434 29.51 4.08 9.92
C ARG A 434 30.66 3.96 8.92
N ASP A 435 31.80 4.51 9.32
CA ASP A 435 33.01 4.42 8.50
C ASP A 435 33.50 2.97 8.38
N SER A 436 34.06 2.62 7.21
CA SER A 436 34.64 1.31 6.92
C SER A 436 35.62 0.85 8.01
N GLU A 437 36.48 1.73 8.53
CA GLU A 437 37.42 1.35 9.59
C GLU A 437 36.72 0.98 10.91
N ASP A 438 35.64 1.68 11.27
CA ASP A 438 34.86 1.40 12.48
C ASP A 438 34.06 0.10 12.33
N LEU A 439 33.51 -0.15 11.13
CA LEU A 439 32.85 -1.44 10.81
C LEU A 439 33.83 -2.61 10.96
N ILE A 440 35.03 -2.50 10.37
CA ILE A 440 36.06 -3.54 10.47
C ILE A 440 36.52 -3.72 11.93
N LYS A 441 36.71 -2.64 12.69
CA LYS A 441 37.12 -2.72 14.11
C LYS A 441 36.07 -3.41 14.99
N ARG A 442 34.78 -3.24 14.70
CA ARG A 442 33.67 -3.81 15.49
C ARG A 442 33.33 -5.24 15.16
N THR A 443 33.53 -5.64 13.91
CA THR A 443 33.11 -6.94 13.38
C THR A 443 34.27 -7.86 13.08
N GLU A 444 35.51 -7.34 13.11
CA GLU A 444 36.72 -8.05 12.70
C GLU A 444 36.73 -8.49 11.22
N ASN A 445 35.64 -8.22 10.48
CA ASN A 445 35.46 -8.57 9.08
C ASN A 445 36.09 -7.50 8.18
N LYS A 446 37.29 -7.80 7.64
CA LYS A 446 38.03 -6.95 6.69
C LYS A 446 37.34 -6.84 5.31
N GLY A 447 36.25 -7.57 5.11
CA GLY A 447 35.30 -7.52 4.00
C GLY A 447 34.89 -6.11 3.60
N PHE A 448 34.46 -5.34 4.59
CA PHE A 448 33.79 -4.05 4.44
C PHE A 448 34.77 -2.89 4.23
N THR A 449 35.61 -3.00 3.20
CA THR A 449 36.57 -1.97 2.78
C THR A 449 35.97 -1.10 1.67
N TYR A 450 36.26 0.21 1.68
CA TYR A 450 35.87 1.12 0.60
C TYR A 450 36.52 0.79 -0.74
N ASN A 451 35.91 1.27 -1.84
CA ASN A 451 36.36 1.07 -3.23
C ASN A 451 36.56 -0.41 -3.63
N ARG A 452 35.73 -1.31 -3.11
CA ARG A 452 35.91 -2.77 -3.29
C ARG A 452 34.82 -3.43 -4.12
N PHE A 453 33.57 -2.98 -3.99
CA PHE A 453 32.42 -3.74 -4.47
C PHE A 453 32.09 -3.42 -5.93
N ASP A 454 31.73 -4.45 -6.70
CA ASP A 454 31.28 -4.33 -8.10
C ASP A 454 29.83 -3.83 -8.15
N PHE A 455 29.00 -4.36 -7.26
CA PHE A 455 27.57 -4.07 -7.20
C PHE A 455 27.16 -3.73 -5.76
N VAL A 456 26.42 -2.64 -5.61
CA VAL A 456 25.68 -2.35 -4.39
C VAL A 456 24.20 -2.37 -4.74
N ILE A 457 23.44 -3.28 -4.12
CA ILE A 457 22.00 -3.45 -4.32
C ILE A 457 21.32 -3.29 -2.99
N THR A 458 20.46 -2.28 -2.83
CA THR A 458 19.99 -1.93 -1.49
C THR A 458 18.66 -1.17 -1.47
N ASN A 459 17.94 -1.31 -0.36
CA ASN A 459 16.75 -0.54 -0.04
C ASN A 459 16.88 0.04 1.39
N PRO A 460 17.47 1.25 1.54
CA PRO A 460 17.68 1.86 2.84
C PRO A 460 16.36 2.31 3.50
N PRO A 461 16.35 2.53 4.83
CA PRO A 461 15.17 3.05 5.51
C PRO A 461 14.76 4.45 5.00
N PHE A 462 13.46 4.64 4.77
CA PHE A 462 12.89 5.91 4.29
C PHE A 462 12.44 6.83 5.44
N GLY A 463 12.59 8.14 5.24
CA GLY A 463 11.92 9.17 6.04
C GLY A 463 12.47 9.37 7.46
N SER A 464 13.52 8.64 7.82
CA SER A 464 14.26 8.88 9.06
C SER A 464 15.23 10.05 8.86
N VAL A 465 15.36 10.90 9.87
CA VAL A 465 16.24 12.07 9.84
C VAL A 465 17.27 11.90 10.95
N ILE A 466 18.56 11.87 10.58
CA ILE A 466 19.64 11.83 11.55
C ILE A 466 20.03 13.25 11.91
N LYS A 467 20.10 13.56 13.21
CA LYS A 467 20.57 14.84 13.71
C LYS A 467 22.05 14.78 14.05
N GLN A 468 22.76 15.87 13.78
CA GLN A 468 24.19 15.98 14.09
C GLN A 468 24.48 15.81 15.59
N THR A 469 23.56 16.24 16.46
CA THR A 469 23.66 16.07 17.92
C THR A 469 23.58 14.62 18.38
N GLU A 470 23.02 13.73 17.56
CA GLU A 470 22.81 12.31 17.90
C GLU A 470 23.96 11.45 17.35
N GLN A 471 24.44 11.75 16.14
CA GLN A 471 25.54 11.03 15.49
C GLN A 471 26.56 11.99 14.88
N ALA A 472 27.75 12.06 15.49
CA ALA A 472 28.79 13.00 15.08
C ALA A 472 29.42 12.68 13.71
N TYR A 473 29.25 11.47 13.17
CA TYR A 473 29.82 11.07 11.88
C TYR A 473 29.15 11.76 10.67
N ILE A 474 28.02 12.46 10.85
CA ILE A 474 27.31 13.16 9.77
C ILE A 474 28.21 14.17 9.05
N SER A 475 29.10 14.86 9.78
CA SER A 475 30.01 15.86 9.19
C SER A 475 31.03 15.28 8.21
N GLN A 476 31.17 13.95 8.17
CA GLN A 476 32.04 13.25 7.21
C GLN A 476 31.40 13.11 5.82
N TYR A 477 30.09 13.35 5.70
CA TYR A 477 29.35 13.23 4.44
C TYR A 477 29.25 14.56 3.72
N SER A 478 29.62 14.60 2.45
CA SER A 478 29.52 15.81 1.62
C SER A 478 28.07 16.26 1.42
N PHE A 479 27.11 15.33 1.32
CA PHE A 479 25.69 15.67 1.23
C PHE A 479 25.11 16.19 2.55
N ALA A 480 25.82 16.07 3.67
CA ALA A 480 25.44 16.71 4.93
C ALA A 480 25.98 18.14 5.09
N MET A 481 26.73 18.65 4.10
CA MET A 481 27.23 20.01 4.08
C MET A 481 26.26 20.92 3.32
N LYS A 482 26.07 22.16 3.79
CA LYS A 482 25.42 23.21 2.99
C LYS A 482 26.43 23.68 1.95
N ALA A 483 26.12 23.43 0.68
CA ALA A 483 26.89 23.93 -0.45
C ALA A 483 27.00 25.46 -0.42
N VAL A 484 28.11 25.98 -0.93
CA VAL A 484 28.29 27.42 -1.11
C VAL A 484 27.35 27.86 -2.24
N ASP A 485 26.46 28.79 -1.91
CA ASP A 485 25.64 29.46 -2.91
C ASP A 485 26.55 30.40 -3.72
N TRP A 486 26.83 30.02 -4.97
CA TRP A 486 27.75 30.72 -5.86
C TRP A 486 27.30 32.15 -6.17
N LEU A 487 26.01 32.46 -5.99
CA LEU A 487 25.42 33.79 -6.16
C LEU A 487 25.33 34.58 -4.85
N ASN A 488 25.67 34.00 -3.71
CA ASN A 488 25.70 34.70 -2.44
C ASN A 488 27.14 34.85 -1.90
N PRO A 489 27.75 36.04 -2.01
CA PRO A 489 29.13 36.28 -1.56
C PRO A 489 29.37 36.04 -0.07
N LYS A 490 28.30 36.00 0.75
CA LYS A 490 28.36 35.76 2.20
C LYS A 490 28.15 34.28 2.55
N SER A 491 27.82 33.44 1.56
CA SER A 491 27.62 32.01 1.76
C SER A 491 28.94 31.33 2.11
N ARG A 492 28.89 30.42 3.08
CA ARG A 492 30.03 29.62 3.52
C ARG A 492 29.57 28.19 3.69
N THR A 493 30.47 27.24 3.45
CA THR A 493 30.23 25.85 3.78
C THR A 493 29.96 25.74 5.27
N THR A 494 28.79 25.24 5.62
CA THR A 494 28.35 25.04 7.00
C THR A 494 27.70 23.66 7.12
N GLU A 495 27.81 23.04 8.27
CA GLU A 495 27.20 21.74 8.53
C GLU A 495 25.66 21.88 8.58
N ARG A 496 24.94 20.86 8.09
CA ARG A 496 23.49 20.77 8.28
C ARG A 496 23.20 20.17 9.65
N ASP A 497 22.23 20.75 10.36
CA ASP A 497 21.79 20.26 11.67
C ASP A 497 21.21 18.82 11.59
N SER A 498 20.67 18.46 10.42
CA SER A 498 20.09 17.16 10.17
C SER A 498 20.08 16.79 8.68
N GLN A 499 20.02 15.49 8.39
CA GLN A 499 19.93 14.96 7.04
C GLN A 499 19.08 13.68 6.99
N SER A 500 18.35 13.48 5.90
CA SER A 500 17.59 12.25 5.64
C SER A 500 18.51 11.04 5.45
N THR A 501 18.15 9.90 6.00
CA THR A 501 18.95 8.67 5.98
C THR A 501 19.27 8.20 4.57
N GLU A 502 18.29 8.22 3.68
CA GLU A 502 18.41 7.79 2.28
C GLU A 502 19.46 8.60 1.50
N VAL A 503 19.63 9.90 1.79
CA VAL A 503 20.66 10.74 1.17
C VAL A 503 22.07 10.36 1.65
N LEU A 504 22.22 9.99 2.92
CA LEU A 504 23.51 9.55 3.46
C LEU A 504 23.90 8.17 2.92
N PHE A 505 22.94 7.25 2.79
CA PHE A 505 23.17 5.94 2.20
C PHE A 505 23.63 6.02 0.75
N LEU A 506 23.09 6.96 -0.04
CA LEU A 506 23.51 7.17 -1.42
C LEU A 506 25.02 7.50 -1.53
N GLU A 507 25.54 8.32 -0.61
CA GLU A 507 26.97 8.64 -0.53
C GLU A 507 27.80 7.50 0.08
N GLN A 508 27.25 6.79 1.07
CA GLN A 508 27.94 5.64 1.65
C GLN A 508 28.12 4.51 0.63
N CYS A 509 27.09 4.23 -0.18
CA CYS A 509 27.16 3.27 -1.29
C CYS A 509 28.22 3.69 -2.30
N HIS A 510 28.35 4.99 -2.61
CA HIS A 510 29.43 5.51 -3.45
C HIS A 510 30.80 5.15 -2.91
N ARG A 511 31.02 5.27 -1.60
CA ARG A 511 32.31 5.00 -0.96
C ARG A 511 32.67 3.51 -1.01
N PHE A 512 31.70 2.61 -0.91
CA PHE A 512 31.94 1.16 -1.00
C PHE A 512 32.20 0.68 -2.43
N LEU A 513 31.53 1.26 -3.43
CA LEU A 513 31.71 0.88 -4.83
C LEU A 513 33.12 1.13 -5.33
N LYS A 514 33.66 0.21 -6.12
CA LYS A 514 34.85 0.46 -6.95
C LYS A 514 34.51 1.38 -8.13
N GLU A 515 35.52 1.97 -8.76
CA GLU A 515 35.31 2.75 -9.99
C GLU A 515 34.65 1.89 -11.08
N GLY A 516 33.62 2.43 -11.74
CA GLY A 516 32.82 1.70 -12.73
C GLY A 516 31.83 0.69 -12.16
N GLY A 517 31.78 0.50 -10.83
CA GLY A 517 30.78 -0.35 -10.18
C GLY A 517 29.35 0.23 -10.26
N TYR A 518 28.35 -0.64 -10.10
CA TYR A 518 26.94 -0.30 -10.23
C TYR A 518 26.22 -0.20 -8.87
N LEU A 519 25.45 0.85 -8.69
CA LEU A 519 24.49 1.00 -7.60
C LEU A 519 23.08 0.82 -8.15
N ALA A 520 22.29 -0.08 -7.55
CA ALA A 520 20.84 -0.09 -7.71
C ALA A 520 20.19 0.14 -6.34
N MET A 521 19.50 1.27 -6.23
CA MET A 521 18.99 1.75 -4.95
C MET A 521 17.51 2.10 -5.07
N VAL A 522 16.69 1.56 -4.18
CA VAL A 522 15.30 2.01 -4.04
C VAL A 522 15.32 3.36 -3.31
N VAL A 523 14.71 4.38 -3.91
CA VAL A 523 14.67 5.74 -3.36
C VAL A 523 13.23 6.29 -3.36
N PRO A 524 12.86 7.13 -2.38
CA PRO A 524 11.60 7.85 -2.45
C PRO A 524 11.65 8.89 -3.58
N ASP A 525 10.54 9.08 -4.30
CA ASP A 525 10.47 10.01 -5.44
C ASP A 525 10.85 11.45 -5.04
N GLY A 526 10.72 11.81 -3.76
CA GLY A 526 11.15 13.10 -3.23
C GLY A 526 12.61 13.45 -3.53
N ILE A 527 13.54 12.48 -3.57
CA ILE A 527 14.94 12.73 -3.97
C ILE A 527 15.01 13.16 -5.44
N LEU A 528 14.15 12.60 -6.29
CA LEU A 528 14.12 12.84 -7.73
C LEU A 528 13.38 14.13 -8.10
N THR A 529 12.43 14.57 -7.27
CA THR A 529 11.51 15.68 -7.60
C THR A 529 11.71 16.96 -6.78
N ASN A 530 12.07 16.88 -5.49
CA ASN A 530 11.95 18.04 -4.59
C ASN A 530 13.05 19.08 -4.84
N SER A 531 12.68 20.36 -4.99
CA SER A 531 13.64 21.47 -5.20
C SER A 531 14.64 21.61 -4.03
N SER A 532 14.21 21.36 -2.79
CA SER A 532 15.09 21.40 -1.61
C SER A 532 16.22 20.36 -1.64
N LEU A 533 16.10 19.31 -2.47
CA LEU A 533 17.09 18.24 -2.66
C LEU A 533 17.83 18.34 -4.00
N GLN A 534 17.75 19.49 -4.69
CA GLN A 534 18.44 19.73 -5.96
C GLN A 534 19.96 19.45 -5.87
N TYR A 535 20.60 19.87 -4.78
CA TYR A 535 22.02 19.60 -4.52
C TYR A 535 22.38 18.11 -4.47
N VAL A 536 21.44 17.24 -4.07
CA VAL A 536 21.67 15.78 -4.08
C VAL A 536 21.71 15.27 -5.51
N ARG A 537 20.79 15.73 -6.38
CA ARG A 537 20.75 15.35 -7.79
C ARG A 537 21.96 15.87 -8.57
N GLU A 538 22.40 17.08 -8.27
CA GLU A 538 23.65 17.63 -8.82
C GLU A 538 24.87 16.81 -8.39
N GLY A 539 24.88 16.36 -7.13
CA GLY A 539 25.91 15.46 -6.63
C GLY A 539 25.86 14.04 -7.21
N ILE A 540 24.66 13.53 -7.55
CA ILE A 540 24.52 12.27 -8.29
C ILE A 540 25.16 12.42 -9.67
N GLU A 541 24.83 13.49 -10.39
CA GLU A 541 25.37 13.80 -11.73
C GLU A 541 26.90 13.97 -11.73
N GLU A 542 27.50 14.45 -10.62
CA GLU A 542 28.97 14.56 -10.49
C GLU A 542 29.64 13.21 -10.23
N LYS A 543 29.08 12.40 -9.33
CA LYS A 543 29.72 11.18 -8.82
C LYS A 543 29.37 9.93 -9.65
N TYR A 544 28.29 9.99 -10.43
CA TYR A 544 27.75 8.84 -11.13
C TYR A 544 27.28 9.17 -12.55
N ARG A 545 27.45 8.19 -13.45
CA ARG A 545 26.64 8.09 -14.65
C ARG A 545 25.25 7.59 -14.25
N ILE A 546 24.22 8.34 -14.60
CA ILE A 546 22.83 7.91 -14.40
C ILE A 546 22.49 6.89 -15.49
N VAL A 547 22.28 5.63 -15.12
CA VAL A 547 22.00 4.56 -16.07
C VAL A 547 20.51 4.48 -16.33
N ALA A 548 19.71 4.36 -15.28
CA ALA A 548 18.28 4.27 -15.41
C ALA A 548 17.51 4.78 -14.19
N VAL A 549 16.29 5.26 -14.43
CA VAL A 549 15.31 5.56 -13.39
C VAL A 549 14.00 4.84 -13.72
N VAL A 550 13.57 3.94 -12.84
CA VAL A 550 12.36 3.13 -13.04
C VAL A 550 11.37 3.48 -11.94
N SER A 551 10.27 4.16 -12.31
CA SER A 551 9.22 4.56 -11.37
C SER A 551 8.31 3.39 -11.04
N MET A 552 8.06 3.17 -9.76
CA MET A 552 7.17 2.11 -9.26
C MET A 552 5.77 2.65 -8.99
N PRO A 553 4.72 1.80 -9.02
CA PRO A 553 3.38 2.25 -8.66
C PRO A 553 3.36 2.65 -7.18
N GLN A 554 2.51 3.61 -6.81
CA GLN A 554 2.40 4.06 -5.41
C GLN A 554 2.04 2.90 -4.46
N THR A 555 1.35 1.89 -4.97
CA THR A 555 0.93 0.70 -4.24
C THR A 555 2.05 -0.31 -4.00
N ALA A 556 3.23 -0.12 -4.61
CA ALA A 556 4.31 -1.09 -4.59
C ALA A 556 4.72 -1.51 -3.18
N PHE A 557 4.82 -0.56 -2.26
CA PHE A 557 5.16 -0.82 -0.86
C PHE A 557 3.94 -0.73 0.08
N SER A 558 2.72 -0.61 -0.46
CA SER A 558 1.49 -0.48 0.36
C SER A 558 1.10 -1.78 1.05
N ALA A 559 1.30 -2.93 0.39
CA ALA A 559 1.13 -4.26 0.99
C ALA A 559 2.12 -4.51 2.13
N THR A 560 3.25 -3.80 2.09
CA THR A 560 4.25 -3.73 3.13
C THR A 560 4.11 -2.40 3.89
N GLY A 561 2.88 -1.92 4.10
CA GLY A 561 2.52 -0.83 5.01
C GLY A 561 3.12 0.56 4.77
N ALA A 562 3.82 0.81 3.65
CA ALA A 562 4.35 2.10 3.26
C ALA A 562 3.60 2.68 2.04
N GLY A 563 3.01 3.87 2.18
CA GLY A 563 2.25 4.55 1.11
C GLY A 563 3.08 5.56 0.28
N VAL A 564 4.41 5.55 0.43
CA VAL A 564 5.32 6.47 -0.25
C VAL A 564 5.57 5.99 -1.68
N LYS A 565 5.44 6.89 -2.65
CA LYS A 565 5.84 6.59 -4.03
C LYS A 565 7.36 6.55 -4.13
N SER A 566 7.87 5.48 -4.72
CA SER A 566 9.30 5.20 -4.81
C SER A 566 9.69 4.81 -6.23
N SER A 567 10.97 4.96 -6.53
CA SER A 567 11.59 4.59 -7.80
C SER A 567 12.87 3.81 -7.53
N VAL A 568 13.31 3.03 -8.51
CA VAL A 568 14.63 2.37 -8.49
C VAL A 568 15.59 3.17 -9.34
N LEU A 569 16.70 3.58 -8.73
CA LEU A 569 17.75 4.34 -9.37
C LEU A 569 18.94 3.43 -9.66
N PHE A 570 19.32 3.30 -10.93
CA PHE A 570 20.50 2.59 -11.39
C PHE A 570 21.60 3.59 -11.76
N LEU A 571 22.73 3.52 -11.07
CA LEU A 571 23.87 4.42 -11.25
C LEU A 571 25.14 3.62 -11.50
N LYS A 572 26.07 4.18 -12.25
CA LYS A 572 27.43 3.63 -12.43
C LYS A 572 28.45 4.64 -11.92
N LYS A 573 29.28 4.24 -10.96
CA LYS A 573 30.25 5.13 -10.30
C LYS A 573 31.28 5.65 -11.30
N HIS A 574 31.47 6.97 -11.33
CA HIS A 574 32.54 7.60 -12.11
C HIS A 574 33.91 7.33 -11.49
N SER A 575 34.97 7.46 -12.29
CA SER A 575 36.31 7.55 -11.73
C SER A 575 36.49 8.87 -10.99
N GLN A 576 37.44 8.91 -10.06
CA GLN A 576 37.76 10.14 -9.34
C GLN A 576 38.11 11.29 -10.29
N ALA A 577 38.87 11.01 -11.35
CA ALA A 577 39.27 12.00 -12.36
C ALA A 577 38.08 12.60 -13.12
N VAL A 578 37.09 11.78 -13.50
CA VAL A 578 35.87 12.26 -14.17
C VAL A 578 35.05 13.13 -13.23
N THR A 579 34.88 12.69 -11.97
CA THR A 579 34.14 13.45 -10.96
C THR A 579 34.76 14.84 -10.75
N GLU A 580 36.08 14.91 -10.57
CA GLU A 580 36.82 16.17 -10.43
C GLU A 580 36.71 17.03 -11.68
N SER A 581 36.80 16.44 -12.88
CA SER A 581 36.62 17.17 -14.14
C SER A 581 35.24 17.82 -14.26
N ILE A 582 34.17 17.10 -13.93
CA ILE A 582 32.80 17.63 -13.93
C ILE A 582 32.66 18.76 -12.90
N GLN A 583 33.20 18.59 -11.70
CA GLN A 583 33.15 19.61 -10.65
C GLN A 583 33.90 20.89 -11.06
N GLN A 584 35.10 20.77 -11.63
CA GLN A 584 35.86 21.92 -12.12
C GLN A 584 35.15 22.61 -13.29
N ALA A 585 34.56 21.84 -14.21
CA ALA A 585 33.77 22.38 -15.31
C ALA A 585 32.57 23.20 -14.83
N LYS A 586 31.82 22.68 -13.83
CA LYS A 586 30.69 23.38 -13.21
C LYS A 586 31.15 24.67 -12.52
N LEU A 587 32.23 24.62 -11.74
CA LEU A 587 32.80 25.81 -11.07
C LEU A 587 33.27 26.88 -12.06
N ALA A 588 33.98 26.47 -13.12
CA ALA A 588 34.44 27.37 -14.17
C ALA A 588 33.27 28.06 -14.88
N LEU A 589 32.19 27.32 -15.17
CA LEU A 589 30.98 27.88 -15.77
C LEU A 589 30.30 28.90 -14.84
N GLN A 590 30.18 28.59 -13.55
CA GLN A 590 29.62 29.52 -12.56
C GLN A 590 30.41 30.83 -12.52
N ASP A 591 31.75 30.75 -12.52
CA ASP A 591 32.59 31.94 -12.49
C ASP A 591 32.54 32.72 -13.82
N GLN A 592 32.46 32.03 -14.96
CA GLN A 592 32.24 32.65 -16.26
C GLN A 592 30.93 33.43 -16.32
N ILE A 593 29.82 32.86 -15.82
CA ILE A 593 28.51 33.53 -15.77
C ILE A 593 28.53 34.73 -14.83
N LYS A 594 29.15 34.63 -13.65
CA LYS A 594 29.32 35.76 -12.73
C LYS A 594 30.08 36.92 -13.36
N GLN A 595 31.20 36.62 -14.04
CA GLN A 595 32.06 37.63 -14.66
C GLN A 595 31.39 38.24 -15.90
N GLY A 596 30.80 37.41 -16.77
CA GLY A 596 30.15 37.87 -18.01
C GLY A 596 28.95 38.79 -17.77
N ASN A 597 28.26 38.63 -16.64
CA ASN A 597 27.13 39.48 -16.26
C ASN A 597 27.50 40.61 -15.29
N ASP A 598 28.80 40.83 -15.00
CA ASP A 598 29.26 41.84 -14.03
C ASP A 598 28.53 41.75 -12.66
N TYR A 599 28.18 40.52 -12.23
CA TYR A 599 27.24 40.27 -11.14
C TYR A 599 27.62 41.01 -9.84
N LEU A 600 28.90 40.94 -9.44
CA LEU A 600 29.39 41.59 -8.23
C LEU A 600 29.20 43.12 -8.27
N LYS A 601 29.41 43.75 -9.43
CA LYS A 601 29.20 45.21 -9.60
C LYS A 601 27.71 45.57 -9.54
N LEU A 602 26.84 44.74 -10.15
CA LEU A 602 25.40 44.93 -10.10
C LEU A 602 24.86 44.77 -8.68
N LEU A 603 25.29 43.73 -7.97
CA LEU A 603 24.92 43.49 -6.58
C LEU A 603 25.35 44.66 -5.67
N ASP A 604 26.60 45.13 -5.80
CA ASP A 604 27.09 46.30 -5.06
C ASP A 604 26.27 47.57 -5.39
N LYS A 605 25.90 47.76 -6.66
CA LYS A 605 25.05 48.89 -7.08
C LYS A 605 23.67 48.82 -6.43
N ILE A 606 23.04 47.65 -6.39
CA ILE A 606 21.73 47.43 -5.75
C ILE A 606 21.83 47.64 -4.23
N GLU A 607 22.83 47.05 -3.56
CA GLU A 607 23.04 47.23 -2.12
C GLU A 607 23.31 48.70 -1.75
N ASN A 608 24.09 49.43 -2.56
CA ASN A 608 24.37 50.84 -2.34
C ASN A 608 23.13 51.72 -2.59
N ASN A 609 22.33 51.42 -3.62
CA ASN A 609 21.06 52.10 -3.86
C ASN A 609 20.08 51.89 -2.71
N LYS A 610 19.99 50.66 -2.17
CA LYS A 610 19.21 50.35 -0.97
C LYS A 610 19.65 51.20 0.23
N LYS A 611 20.95 51.25 0.51
CA LYS A 611 21.50 52.09 1.60
C LYS A 611 21.15 53.57 1.39
N ARG A 612 21.23 54.07 0.15
CA ARG A 612 20.89 55.45 -0.21
C ARG A 612 19.39 55.74 -0.05
N HIS A 613 18.52 54.84 -0.53
CA HIS A 613 17.06 54.95 -0.40
C HIS A 613 16.65 55.05 1.08
N LEU A 614 17.22 54.17 1.93
CA LEU A 614 16.97 54.19 3.37
C LEU A 614 17.50 55.46 4.06
N LYS A 615 18.66 55.98 3.62
CA LYS A 615 19.27 57.19 4.20
C LYS A 615 18.54 58.48 3.80
N GLU A 616 18.06 58.56 2.57
CA GLU A 616 17.38 59.74 2.03
C GLU A 616 15.88 59.78 2.32
N LEU A 617 15.32 58.74 2.96
CA LEU A 617 13.88 58.63 3.28
C LEU A 617 12.97 58.87 2.06
N ARG A 618 13.44 58.52 0.85
CA ARG A 618 12.68 58.77 -0.38
C ARG A 618 11.34 58.03 -0.32
N GLY A 619 10.25 58.76 -0.56
CA GLY A 619 8.90 58.18 -0.54
C GLY A 619 8.37 57.79 0.85
N PHE A 620 9.06 58.16 1.93
CA PHE A 620 8.53 58.01 3.29
C PHE A 620 7.78 59.27 3.71
N ASP A 621 6.50 59.14 4.04
CA ASP A 621 5.68 60.24 4.55
C ASP A 621 5.91 60.43 6.05
N ASN A 622 6.75 61.42 6.40
CA ASN A 622 7.05 61.79 7.79
C ASN A 622 6.18 62.97 8.25
N ALA A 623 4.86 62.82 8.17
CA ALA A 623 3.91 63.86 8.58
C ALA A 623 4.11 64.39 10.02
N GLN A 624 4.76 63.62 10.90
CA GLN A 624 5.05 63.98 12.29
C GLN A 624 6.44 64.61 12.52
N ASN A 625 7.25 64.83 11.48
CA ASN A 625 8.62 65.38 11.58
C ASN A 625 9.52 64.64 12.61
N LEU A 626 9.32 63.33 12.75
CA LEU A 626 10.11 62.51 13.67
C LEU A 626 11.55 62.38 13.17
N SER A 627 12.53 62.44 14.07
CA SER A 627 13.96 62.27 13.74
C SER A 627 14.69 61.39 14.76
N GLY A 628 15.85 60.86 14.36
CA GLY A 628 16.67 60.01 15.22
C GLY A 628 15.95 58.74 15.67
N LYS A 629 16.05 58.41 16.96
CA LYS A 629 15.54 57.15 17.54
C LYS A 629 14.00 57.05 17.48
N ALA A 630 13.31 58.18 17.62
CA ALA A 630 11.84 58.25 17.57
C ALA A 630 11.28 57.91 16.18
N LEU A 631 11.99 58.27 15.11
CA LEU A 631 11.64 57.86 13.74
C LEU A 631 11.84 56.36 13.55
N THR A 632 13.00 55.83 13.95
CA THR A 632 13.34 54.41 13.74
C THR A 632 12.48 53.45 14.56
N ASP A 633 11.95 53.92 15.69
CA ASP A 633 11.08 53.12 16.56
C ASP A 633 9.60 53.16 16.13
N SER A 634 9.21 54.13 15.29
CA SER A 634 7.84 54.24 14.78
C SER A 634 7.44 53.03 13.93
N GLU A 635 6.19 52.59 14.08
CA GLU A 635 5.67 51.47 13.30
C GLU A 635 5.63 51.77 11.80
N LEU A 636 5.26 53.01 11.42
CA LEU A 636 5.25 53.47 10.03
C LEU A 636 6.64 53.35 9.37
N TYR A 637 7.71 53.75 10.07
CA TYR A 637 9.07 53.61 9.55
C TYR A 637 9.51 52.14 9.47
N LYS A 638 9.14 51.30 10.45
CA LYS A 638 9.45 49.86 10.43
C LYS A 638 8.75 49.17 9.26
N GLU A 639 7.47 49.48 9.01
CA GLU A 639 6.73 48.96 7.85
C GLU A 639 7.32 49.46 6.53
N TRP A 640 7.63 50.75 6.40
CA TRP A 640 8.27 51.31 5.20
C TRP A 640 9.67 50.74 4.95
N LYS A 641 10.50 50.63 5.99
CA LYS A 641 11.83 50.01 5.88
C LYS A 641 11.70 48.56 5.42
N LYS A 642 10.69 47.83 5.91
CA LYS A 642 10.41 46.46 5.51
C LYS A 642 9.99 46.39 4.04
N SER A 643 9.12 47.28 3.56
CA SER A 643 8.69 47.31 2.16
C SER A 643 9.83 47.68 1.21
N VAL A 644 10.61 48.72 1.51
CA VAL A 644 11.79 49.10 0.72
C VAL A 644 12.84 47.98 0.72
N THR A 645 13.03 47.32 1.87
CA THR A 645 13.95 46.18 1.96
C THR A 645 13.48 45.00 1.10
N ALA A 646 12.17 44.73 1.07
CA ALA A 646 11.59 43.70 0.22
C ALA A 646 11.80 44.02 -1.27
N GLU A 647 11.51 45.24 -1.72
CA GLU A 647 11.69 45.66 -3.12
C GLU A 647 13.11 45.41 -3.64
N TYR A 648 14.14 45.81 -2.88
CA TYR A 648 15.53 45.58 -3.29
C TYR A 648 15.95 44.11 -3.15
N ASN A 649 15.38 43.36 -2.21
CA ASN A 649 15.62 41.92 -2.13
C ASN A 649 15.01 41.21 -3.34
N ASP A 650 13.81 41.60 -3.79
CA ASP A 650 13.16 41.06 -4.99
C ASP A 650 14.01 41.33 -6.24
N GLN A 651 14.64 42.52 -6.35
CA GLN A 651 15.61 42.80 -7.43
C GLN A 651 16.85 41.89 -7.37
N ILE A 652 17.34 41.58 -6.17
CA ILE A 652 18.47 40.66 -5.99
C ILE A 652 18.06 39.24 -6.38
N GLU A 653 16.91 38.76 -5.91
CA GLU A 653 16.42 37.42 -6.24
C GLU A 653 16.11 37.27 -7.73
N ALA A 654 15.50 38.26 -8.38
CA ALA A 654 15.28 38.24 -9.83
C ALA A 654 16.61 38.17 -10.62
N LEU A 655 17.65 38.88 -10.15
CA LEU A 655 18.98 38.79 -10.75
C LEU A 655 19.59 37.40 -10.56
N LYS A 656 19.46 36.82 -9.36
CA LYS A 656 19.95 35.46 -9.09
C LYS A 656 19.21 34.39 -9.89
N GLU A 657 17.89 34.50 -10.00
CA GLU A 657 17.03 33.61 -10.77
C GLU A 657 17.45 33.62 -12.24
N SER A 658 17.63 34.81 -12.82
CA SER A 658 18.11 34.94 -14.20
C SER A 658 19.48 34.30 -14.45
N LEU A 659 20.41 34.42 -13.49
CA LEU A 659 21.73 33.79 -13.62
C LEU A 659 21.68 32.28 -13.37
N SER A 660 20.77 31.82 -12.52
CA SER A 660 20.54 30.40 -12.26
C SER A 660 19.90 29.70 -13.45
N ASP A 661 18.95 30.36 -14.12
CA ASP A 661 18.36 29.93 -15.38
C ASP A 661 19.44 29.82 -16.48
N GLN A 662 20.28 30.85 -16.63
CA GLN A 662 21.39 30.83 -17.58
C GLN A 662 22.38 29.69 -17.26
N TYR A 663 22.68 29.47 -15.98
CA TYR A 663 23.54 28.36 -15.57
C TYR A 663 22.90 27.01 -15.91
N ALA A 664 21.60 26.82 -15.67
CA ALA A 664 20.91 25.57 -15.99
C ALA A 664 20.97 25.27 -17.51
N GLU A 665 20.77 26.27 -18.36
CA GLU A 665 20.85 26.13 -19.83
C GLU A 665 22.27 25.79 -20.33
N GLU A 666 23.30 26.42 -19.76
CA GLU A 666 24.68 26.24 -20.21
C GLU A 666 25.35 25.01 -19.57
N LYS A 667 24.95 24.61 -18.35
CA LYS A 667 25.54 23.47 -17.61
C LYS A 667 25.56 22.20 -18.46
N GLN A 668 24.46 21.96 -19.15
CA GLN A 668 24.27 20.77 -19.99
C GLN A 668 25.27 20.70 -21.15
N LYS A 669 25.76 21.84 -21.66
CA LYS A 669 26.71 21.87 -22.78
C LYS A 669 28.15 21.54 -22.38
N VAL A 670 28.46 21.59 -21.09
CA VAL A 670 29.82 21.38 -20.56
C VAL A 670 30.06 19.94 -20.10
N ILE A 671 28.98 19.19 -19.85
CA ILE A 671 29.03 17.79 -19.43
C ILE A 671 28.83 16.89 -20.67
N GLU A 672 29.54 15.77 -20.72
CA GLU A 672 29.38 14.78 -21.80
C GLU A 672 27.95 14.24 -21.83
N ASP A 673 27.30 14.32 -22.98
CA ASP A 673 25.93 13.86 -23.15
C ASP A 673 25.86 12.35 -23.31
N TYR A 674 24.81 11.74 -22.77
CA TYR A 674 24.55 10.32 -22.92
C TYR A 674 23.08 9.98 -22.66
N PRO A 675 22.55 8.89 -23.24
CA PRO A 675 21.18 8.45 -22.98
C PRO A 675 21.04 7.85 -21.57
N ILE A 676 19.88 8.09 -20.98
CA ILE A 676 19.41 7.57 -19.68
C ILE A 676 18.12 6.82 -19.93
N PHE A 677 18.02 5.59 -19.40
CA PHE A 677 16.83 4.78 -19.54
C PHE A 677 15.77 5.18 -18.51
N MET A 678 14.57 5.55 -18.97
CA MET A 678 13.45 5.89 -18.10
C MET A 678 12.29 4.93 -18.32
N ALA A 679 11.69 4.47 -17.22
CA ALA A 679 10.51 3.61 -17.29
C ALA A 679 9.48 3.91 -16.19
N ILE A 680 8.21 3.70 -16.48
CA ILE A 680 7.09 3.81 -15.54
C ILE A 680 6.38 2.45 -15.47
N ALA A 681 6.44 1.80 -14.32
CA ALA A 681 5.69 0.58 -14.03
C ALA A 681 4.38 0.92 -13.31
N GLU A 682 3.27 0.39 -13.79
CA GLU A 682 1.94 0.53 -13.18
C GLU A 682 1.50 -0.74 -12.45
N ASP A 683 1.91 -1.91 -12.94
CA ASP A 683 1.67 -3.21 -12.33
C ASP A 683 2.99 -3.98 -12.19
N ILE A 684 3.28 -4.41 -10.96
CA ILE A 684 4.54 -5.08 -10.59
C ILE A 684 4.30 -6.52 -10.10
N GLY A 685 3.19 -7.13 -10.54
CA GLY A 685 2.84 -8.51 -10.22
C GLY A 685 1.98 -8.68 -8.96
N TYR A 686 1.57 -7.59 -8.30
CA TYR A 686 0.62 -7.61 -7.19
C TYR A 686 -0.06 -6.26 -6.96
N ASP A 687 -1.24 -6.28 -6.33
CA ASP A 687 -2.02 -5.08 -6.00
C ASP A 687 -1.65 -4.47 -4.63
N ALA A 688 -2.30 -3.38 -4.23
CA ALA A 688 -2.05 -2.70 -2.96
C ALA A 688 -2.22 -3.58 -1.70
N THR A 689 -2.93 -4.70 -1.80
CA THR A 689 -3.15 -5.66 -0.71
C THR A 689 -2.10 -6.78 -0.70
N GLY A 690 -1.22 -6.83 -1.70
CA GLY A 690 -0.22 -7.88 -1.86
C GLY A 690 -0.76 -9.12 -2.58
N LYS A 691 -1.97 -9.05 -3.16
CA LYS A 691 -2.53 -10.16 -3.93
C LYS A 691 -1.87 -10.21 -5.31
N PRO A 692 -1.41 -11.38 -5.78
CA PRO A 692 -0.79 -11.51 -7.09
C PRO A 692 -1.73 -11.02 -8.21
N THR A 693 -1.16 -10.31 -9.18
CA THR A 693 -1.81 -9.94 -10.44
C THR A 693 -1.31 -10.84 -11.57
N ASN A 694 -2.05 -10.91 -12.66
CA ASN A 694 -1.64 -11.69 -13.84
C ASN A 694 -0.65 -10.91 -14.74
N ASN A 695 -0.22 -9.72 -14.33
CA ASN A 695 0.62 -8.83 -15.14
C ASN A 695 1.78 -8.31 -14.29
N ASN A 696 3.01 -8.39 -14.80
CA ASN A 696 4.20 -7.84 -14.16
C ASN A 696 5.03 -7.11 -15.21
N GLU A 697 4.88 -5.79 -15.26
CA GLU A 697 5.57 -4.96 -16.26
C GLU A 697 7.08 -4.91 -16.02
N LEU A 698 7.56 -5.22 -14.79
CA LEU A 698 8.99 -5.27 -14.47
C LEU A 698 9.75 -6.34 -15.26
N ASP A 699 9.10 -7.45 -15.64
CA ASP A 699 9.76 -8.48 -16.45
C ASP A 699 10.05 -7.94 -17.87
N PHE A 700 9.14 -7.15 -18.44
CA PHE A 700 9.35 -6.51 -19.74
C PHE A 700 10.37 -5.38 -19.65
N ILE A 701 10.20 -4.46 -18.69
CA ILE A 701 11.13 -3.34 -18.44
C ILE A 701 12.54 -3.89 -18.17
N GLY A 702 12.66 -4.97 -17.41
CA GLY A 702 13.93 -5.60 -17.06
C GLY A 702 14.69 -6.11 -18.27
N ARG A 703 14.01 -6.71 -19.26
CA ARG A 703 14.68 -7.19 -20.48
C ARG A 703 15.30 -6.04 -21.28
N GLU A 704 14.57 -4.93 -21.46
CA GLU A 704 15.08 -3.78 -22.21
C GLU A 704 16.20 -3.05 -21.43
N LEU A 705 16.05 -2.92 -20.11
CA LEU A 705 17.10 -2.34 -19.26
C LEU A 705 18.38 -3.19 -19.25
N ALA A 706 18.28 -4.51 -19.18
CA ALA A 706 19.44 -5.41 -19.25
C ALA A 706 20.19 -5.24 -20.60
N ARG A 707 19.47 -5.17 -21.72
CA ARG A 707 20.07 -4.88 -23.04
C ARG A 707 20.72 -3.50 -23.09
N PHE A 708 20.12 -2.50 -22.44
CA PHE A 708 20.70 -1.16 -22.36
C PHE A 708 22.01 -1.17 -21.56
N ILE A 709 22.03 -1.84 -20.39
CA ILE A 709 23.25 -2.00 -19.58
C ILE A 709 24.34 -2.74 -20.37
N GLU A 710 24.00 -3.80 -21.11
CA GLU A 710 24.95 -4.52 -21.98
C GLU A 710 25.53 -3.60 -23.08
N SER A 711 24.72 -2.69 -23.63
CA SER A 711 25.20 -1.71 -24.62
C SER A 711 26.23 -0.73 -24.04
N ILE A 712 26.05 -0.34 -22.76
CA ILE A 712 26.99 0.50 -22.02
C ILE A 712 28.30 -0.27 -21.77
N GLU A 713 28.22 -1.53 -21.35
CA GLU A 713 29.40 -2.37 -21.08
C GLU A 713 30.19 -2.71 -22.34
N SER A 714 29.51 -2.85 -23.49
CA SER A 714 30.15 -3.10 -24.78
C SER A 714 30.62 -1.84 -25.50
N ALA A 715 30.45 -0.65 -24.89
CA ALA A 715 30.79 0.65 -25.47
C ALA A 715 30.23 0.84 -26.89
N LYS A 716 29.00 0.37 -27.14
CA LYS A 716 28.33 0.58 -28.43
C LYS A 716 27.81 2.03 -28.50
N ASP A 717 28.12 2.72 -29.60
CA ASP A 717 27.78 4.14 -29.79
C ASP A 717 26.27 4.43 -29.91
N SER A 718 25.42 3.41 -30.10
CA SER A 718 23.97 3.60 -30.29
C SER A 718 23.14 2.44 -29.74
N PHE A 719 22.09 2.78 -28.97
CA PHE A 719 21.08 1.83 -28.47
C PHE A 719 19.67 2.22 -28.94
N PHE A 720 18.87 1.22 -29.31
CA PHE A 720 17.47 1.39 -29.69
C PHE A 720 16.59 0.44 -28.90
N LEU A 721 15.47 0.95 -28.39
CA LEU A 721 14.41 0.17 -27.77
C LEU A 721 13.74 -0.75 -28.80
N SER A 722 13.19 -1.87 -28.33
CA SER A 722 12.42 -2.77 -29.20
C SER A 722 11.17 -2.11 -29.80
N LEU A 723 10.70 -2.62 -30.94
CA LEU A 723 9.56 -2.05 -31.68
C LEU A 723 8.20 -2.22 -30.95
N ASP A 724 8.11 -3.22 -30.07
CA ASP A 724 6.93 -3.56 -29.26
C ASP A 724 6.86 -2.78 -27.94
N VAL A 725 7.82 -1.89 -27.68
CA VAL A 725 7.86 -1.06 -26.48
C VAL A 725 6.79 0.04 -26.54
N ASP A 726 6.01 0.15 -25.47
CA ASP A 726 5.16 1.32 -25.24
C ASP A 726 6.04 2.54 -24.93
N LYS A 727 6.09 3.46 -25.89
CA LYS A 727 6.94 4.65 -25.84
C LYS A 727 6.55 5.63 -24.73
N ASP A 728 5.30 5.60 -24.28
CA ASP A 728 4.87 6.46 -23.17
C ASP A 728 5.31 5.88 -21.81
N LYS A 729 5.63 4.58 -21.75
CA LYS A 729 6.07 3.90 -20.53
C LYS A 729 7.57 3.65 -20.45
N ILE A 730 8.26 3.43 -21.57
CA ILE A 730 9.71 3.20 -21.61
C ILE A 730 10.31 4.04 -22.72
N PHE A 731 11.26 4.89 -22.36
CA PHE A 731 11.88 5.84 -23.27
C PHE A 731 13.30 6.21 -22.81
N LEU A 732 14.04 6.88 -23.69
CA LEU A 732 15.39 7.37 -23.40
C LEU A 732 15.36 8.89 -23.30
N VAL A 733 16.08 9.41 -22.31
CA VAL A 733 16.28 10.85 -22.13
C VAL A 733 17.78 11.10 -22.12
N ASN A 734 18.26 12.05 -22.91
CA ASN A 734 19.66 12.44 -22.87
C ASN A 734 19.94 13.28 -21.63
N LEU A 735 21.15 13.17 -21.06
CA LEU A 735 21.58 13.96 -19.91
C LEU A 735 21.34 15.46 -20.16
N GLN A 736 21.66 15.95 -21.36
CA GLN A 736 21.44 17.34 -21.78
C GLN A 736 19.98 17.79 -21.73
N GLY A 737 19.04 16.85 -21.84
CA GLY A 737 17.61 17.12 -21.75
C GLY A 737 17.06 17.19 -20.32
N LEU A 738 17.88 16.95 -19.29
CA LEU A 738 17.41 17.00 -17.90
C LEU A 738 17.26 18.45 -17.39
N GLU A 739 16.11 18.75 -16.79
CA GLU A 739 15.74 20.05 -16.22
C GLU A 739 15.73 20.01 -14.68
N GLY A 740 16.80 19.48 -14.09
CA GLY A 740 16.96 19.42 -12.63
C GLY A 740 16.09 18.39 -11.91
N ARG A 741 15.14 17.73 -12.58
CA ARG A 741 14.40 16.55 -12.08
C ARG A 741 14.94 15.25 -12.65
N LEU A 742 14.70 14.14 -11.97
CA LEU A 742 15.12 12.80 -12.42
C LEU A 742 13.96 11.79 -12.51
N ASP A 743 12.73 12.18 -12.18
CA ASP A 743 11.58 11.28 -12.22
C ASP A 743 11.06 11.05 -13.65
N PRO A 744 10.78 9.81 -14.07
CA PRO A 744 10.30 9.50 -15.42
C PRO A 744 9.04 10.26 -15.85
N HIS A 745 8.09 10.49 -14.94
CA HIS A 745 6.83 11.20 -15.24
C HIS A 745 7.07 12.59 -15.87
N PHE A 746 8.07 13.33 -15.39
CA PHE A 746 8.36 14.67 -15.91
C PHE A 746 8.83 14.66 -17.38
N TYR A 747 9.42 13.56 -17.84
CA TYR A 747 10.04 13.42 -19.16
C TYR A 747 9.27 12.51 -20.12
N GLU A 748 8.02 12.14 -19.80
CA GLU A 748 7.20 11.35 -20.73
C GLU A 748 7.15 12.02 -22.12
N PRO A 749 7.28 11.26 -23.23
CA PRO A 749 7.35 11.83 -24.57
C PRO A 749 6.20 12.78 -24.91
N LYS A 750 4.98 12.45 -24.47
CA LYS A 750 3.79 13.30 -24.63
C LYS A 750 3.96 14.72 -24.05
N PHE A 751 4.75 14.90 -22.99
CA PHE A 751 5.01 16.20 -22.39
C PHE A 751 6.13 16.94 -23.12
N ILE A 752 7.17 16.23 -23.56
CA ILE A 752 8.27 16.81 -24.36
C ILE A 752 7.74 17.29 -25.72
N GLU A 753 6.90 16.49 -26.39
CA GLU A 753 6.22 16.90 -27.61
C GLU A 753 5.35 18.15 -27.41
N ASN A 754 4.66 18.24 -26.27
CA ASN A 754 3.85 19.39 -25.90
C ASN A 754 4.70 20.65 -25.73
N GLU A 755 5.83 20.53 -25.06
CA GLU A 755 6.78 21.63 -24.89
C GLU A 755 7.37 22.09 -26.21
N ILE A 756 7.78 21.17 -27.10
CA ILE A 756 8.29 21.52 -28.45
C ILE A 756 7.24 22.34 -29.22
N LYS A 757 5.96 21.98 -29.12
CA LYS A 757 4.86 22.76 -29.73
C LYS A 757 4.76 24.17 -29.12
N LEU A 758 4.86 24.29 -27.80
CA LEU A 758 4.82 25.57 -27.09
C LEU A 758 6.04 26.45 -27.41
N GLN A 759 7.23 25.88 -27.52
CA GLN A 759 8.44 26.63 -27.86
C GLN A 759 8.35 27.25 -29.26
N LYS A 760 7.76 26.54 -30.24
CA LYS A 760 7.57 27.05 -31.61
C LYS A 760 6.70 28.31 -31.69
N ILE A 761 5.72 28.46 -30.79
CA ILE A 761 4.80 29.61 -30.79
C ILE A 761 5.30 30.81 -29.98
N GLY A 762 6.44 30.68 -29.29
CA GLY A 762 7.02 31.73 -28.45
C GLY A 762 6.31 31.85 -27.10
N CYS A 763 6.78 31.10 -26.11
CA CYS A 763 6.28 31.13 -24.74
C CYS A 763 7.25 31.84 -23.79
N THR A 764 6.72 32.31 -22.66
CA THR A 764 7.50 32.82 -21.53
C THR A 764 7.02 32.18 -20.24
N LYS A 765 7.91 31.99 -19.27
CA LYS A 765 7.55 31.56 -17.91
C LYS A 765 6.53 32.53 -17.29
N LEU A 766 5.53 32.00 -16.59
CA LEU A 766 4.48 32.79 -15.93
C LEU A 766 5.09 33.78 -14.92
N ALA A 767 6.16 33.40 -14.20
CA ALA A 767 6.90 34.27 -13.29
C ALA A 767 7.37 35.56 -13.98
N HIS A 768 7.91 35.46 -15.20
CA HIS A 768 8.39 36.62 -15.96
C HIS A 768 7.25 37.57 -16.39
N GLN A 769 6.02 37.07 -16.50
CA GLN A 769 4.83 37.86 -16.82
C GLN A 769 4.01 38.26 -15.58
N SER A 770 4.49 37.89 -14.39
CA SER A 770 3.83 38.17 -13.12
C SER A 770 4.50 39.34 -12.40
N LEU A 771 3.71 40.13 -11.69
CA LEU A 771 4.16 41.11 -10.70
C LEU A 771 4.41 40.44 -9.34
N SER A 772 3.61 39.42 -9.00
CA SER A 772 3.74 38.65 -7.77
C SER A 772 2.98 37.32 -7.88
N ILE A 773 3.54 36.27 -7.27
CA ILE A 773 2.89 34.97 -7.08
C ILE A 773 2.87 34.68 -5.58
N PHE A 774 1.70 34.42 -4.99
CA PHE A 774 1.55 34.24 -3.55
C PHE A 774 0.45 33.24 -3.20
N SER A 775 0.45 32.74 -1.96
CA SER A 775 -0.59 31.84 -1.42
C SER A 775 -1.03 32.30 -0.04
N GLY A 776 -2.15 31.75 0.44
CA GLY A 776 -2.69 32.03 1.75
C GLY A 776 -2.33 31.02 2.83
N ILE A 777 -2.96 31.19 3.99
CA ILE A 777 -2.83 30.31 5.16
C ILE A 777 -4.24 29.78 5.48
N THR A 778 -4.36 28.58 6.03
CA THR A 778 -5.66 28.06 6.48
C THR A 778 -5.77 28.16 8.01
N PRO A 779 -6.61 29.05 8.57
CA PRO A 779 -6.90 29.07 10.01
C PRO A 779 -7.58 27.76 10.44
N LYS A 780 -7.31 27.27 11.67
CA LYS A 780 -7.89 26.03 12.19
C LYS A 780 -9.43 26.06 12.10
N SER A 781 -10.01 25.04 11.45
CA SER A 781 -11.45 24.93 11.22
C SER A 781 -12.22 24.94 12.55
N GLY A 782 -13.25 25.78 12.66
CA GLY A 782 -14.05 25.94 13.89
C GLY A 782 -13.38 26.74 15.02
N GLY A 783 -12.21 27.34 14.77
CA GLY A 783 -11.57 28.26 15.70
C GLY A 783 -12.11 29.68 15.60
N ASP A 784 -11.65 30.56 16.49
CA ASP A 784 -12.09 31.96 16.63
C ASP A 784 -11.72 32.90 15.44
N ALA A 785 -11.27 32.34 14.32
CA ALA A 785 -10.87 33.09 13.13
C ALA A 785 -12.03 33.34 12.14
N TYR A 786 -13.11 32.55 12.22
CA TYR A 786 -14.27 32.64 11.32
C TYR A 786 -15.41 33.45 11.94
N CYS A 787 -16.23 34.08 11.11
CA CYS A 787 -17.40 34.87 11.54
C CYS A 787 -18.55 34.79 10.52
N GLU A 788 -19.67 35.42 10.85
CA GLU A 788 -20.84 35.52 9.96
C GLU A 788 -20.60 36.49 8.78
N MET A 789 -21.33 36.26 7.68
CA MET A 789 -21.21 37.01 6.41
C MET A 789 -21.36 38.53 6.56
N ASN A 790 -22.19 38.99 7.50
CA ASN A 790 -22.53 40.41 7.70
C ASN A 790 -21.37 41.24 8.26
N VAL A 791 -20.37 40.62 8.91
CA VAL A 791 -19.21 41.31 9.52
C VAL A 791 -17.86 40.74 9.08
N GLY A 792 -17.86 39.71 8.25
CA GLY A 792 -16.65 38.99 7.85
C GLY A 792 -16.17 39.29 6.43
N ILE A 793 -14.89 39.01 6.20
CA ILE A 793 -14.22 39.13 4.91
C ILE A 793 -14.29 37.77 4.18
N PRO A 794 -14.70 37.71 2.91
CA PRO A 794 -14.78 36.45 2.17
C PRO A 794 -13.44 35.70 2.10
N PHE A 795 -13.51 34.39 2.29
CA PHE A 795 -12.37 33.47 2.30
C PHE A 795 -12.58 32.36 1.27
N ILE A 796 -11.76 32.38 0.22
CA ILE A 796 -11.86 31.50 -0.94
C ILE A 796 -10.97 30.27 -0.75
N ARG A 797 -11.53 29.10 -1.02
CA ARG A 797 -10.88 27.79 -0.92
C ARG A 797 -10.91 27.09 -2.26
N SER A 798 -10.03 26.11 -2.44
CA SER A 798 -9.95 25.35 -3.71
C SER A 798 -11.24 24.61 -4.12
N GLY A 799 -12.17 24.38 -3.20
CA GLY A 799 -13.49 23.80 -3.51
C GLY A 799 -14.45 24.79 -4.16
N ASP A 800 -14.19 26.09 -4.04
CA ASP A 800 -15.09 27.15 -4.48
C ASP A 800 -14.90 27.49 -5.98
N PHE A 801 -13.98 26.81 -6.68
CA PHE A 801 -13.81 26.92 -8.14
C PHE A 801 -14.89 26.15 -8.90
N LEU A 802 -15.68 26.90 -9.69
CA LEU A 802 -16.64 26.37 -10.64
C LEU A 802 -15.93 25.80 -11.88
N GLU A 803 -16.64 24.96 -12.64
CA GLU A 803 -16.11 24.28 -13.83
C GLU A 803 -15.77 25.24 -14.99
N ASN A 804 -16.40 26.42 -15.01
CA ASN A 804 -16.12 27.50 -15.96
C ASN A 804 -14.96 28.41 -15.52
N GLY A 805 -14.27 28.08 -14.43
CA GLY A 805 -13.22 28.91 -13.87
C GLY A 805 -13.72 30.21 -13.23
N ASN A 806 -15.01 30.30 -12.90
CA ASN A 806 -15.51 31.34 -12.00
C ASN A 806 -15.47 30.87 -10.55
N ILE A 807 -15.55 31.80 -9.62
CA ILE A 807 -15.56 31.52 -8.19
C ILE A 807 -17.01 31.50 -7.72
N ASN A 808 -17.40 30.48 -6.97
CA ASN A 808 -18.71 30.43 -6.34
C ASN A 808 -18.73 31.35 -5.11
N PHE A 809 -19.51 32.43 -5.17
CA PHE A 809 -19.65 33.38 -4.07
C PHE A 809 -20.82 33.07 -3.13
N SER A 810 -21.69 32.09 -3.43
CA SER A 810 -22.92 31.86 -2.65
C SER A 810 -22.70 31.12 -1.34
N GLU A 811 -21.61 30.34 -1.21
CA GLU A 811 -21.33 29.47 -0.06
C GLU A 811 -19.92 29.71 0.54
N LEU A 812 -19.44 30.96 0.47
CA LEU A 812 -18.13 31.29 1.02
C LEU A 812 -18.10 31.26 2.54
N LEU A 813 -16.93 30.91 3.09
CA LEU A 813 -16.64 31.18 4.49
C LEU A 813 -16.17 32.62 4.65
N TYR A 814 -16.33 33.15 5.86
CA TYR A 814 -15.93 34.52 6.19
C TYR A 814 -14.99 34.52 7.38
N ILE A 815 -13.93 35.34 7.29
CA ILE A 815 -12.92 35.51 8.34
C ILE A 815 -13.02 36.89 8.99
N LYS A 816 -12.56 37.00 10.24
CA LYS A 816 -12.58 38.27 10.98
C LYS A 816 -11.63 39.31 10.34
N PRO A 817 -11.97 40.61 10.36
CA PRO A 817 -11.11 41.69 9.86
C PRO A 817 -9.70 41.72 10.47
N ASP A 818 -9.55 41.37 11.75
CA ASP A 818 -8.24 41.33 12.42
C ASP A 818 -7.33 40.22 11.85
N ILE A 819 -7.90 39.11 11.39
CA ILE A 819 -7.15 38.03 10.73
C ILE A 819 -6.74 38.46 9.33
N HIS A 820 -7.66 39.08 8.58
CA HIS A 820 -7.43 39.64 7.25
C HIS A 820 -6.29 40.67 7.24
N ASN A 821 -6.30 41.60 8.20
CA ASN A 821 -5.29 42.67 8.32
C ASN A 821 -4.01 42.25 9.06
N GLY A 822 -4.07 41.15 9.82
CA GLY A 822 -2.95 40.59 10.57
C GLY A 822 -2.23 39.48 9.81
N ILE A 823 -2.44 38.23 10.23
CA ILE A 823 -1.70 37.06 9.74
C ILE A 823 -1.90 36.77 8.25
N MET A 824 -3.01 37.23 7.64
CA MET A 824 -3.35 36.96 6.24
C MET A 824 -3.16 38.17 5.31
N LYS A 825 -2.53 39.27 5.77
CA LYS A 825 -2.26 40.48 4.96
C LYS A 825 -1.55 40.19 3.64
N GLY A 826 -0.67 39.18 3.61
CA GLY A 826 0.07 38.76 2.40
C GLY A 826 -0.75 38.01 1.35
N SER A 827 -2.00 37.63 1.66
CA SER A 827 -2.87 36.83 0.78
C SER A 827 -4.12 37.57 0.32
N GLN A 828 -4.11 38.90 0.43
CA GLN A 828 -5.23 39.75 0.03
C GLN A 828 -5.34 39.81 -1.48
N LEU A 829 -6.52 39.50 -1.99
CA LEU A 829 -6.82 39.50 -3.42
C LEU A 829 -7.15 40.91 -3.92
N LYS A 830 -6.82 41.15 -5.19
CA LYS A 830 -7.29 42.30 -5.96
C LYS A 830 -8.06 41.80 -7.17
N LYS A 831 -8.99 42.65 -7.64
CA LYS A 831 -9.70 42.40 -8.89
C LYS A 831 -8.69 42.08 -10.01
N ASN A 832 -9.00 41.05 -10.79
CA ASN A 832 -8.18 40.49 -11.87
C ASN A 832 -6.98 39.64 -11.43
N ASP A 833 -6.83 39.32 -10.14
CA ASP A 833 -5.86 38.29 -9.74
C ASP A 833 -6.31 36.91 -10.28
N LEU A 834 -5.38 36.20 -10.93
CA LEU A 834 -5.58 34.85 -11.43
C LEU A 834 -5.34 33.86 -10.29
N LEU A 835 -6.28 32.95 -10.05
CA LEU A 835 -6.21 31.97 -8.97
C LEU A 835 -6.04 30.57 -9.56
N ILE A 836 -5.04 29.82 -9.11
CA ILE A 836 -4.74 28.46 -9.56
C ILE A 836 -4.81 27.54 -8.35
N ALA A 837 -5.60 26.48 -8.42
CA ALA A 837 -5.61 25.45 -7.40
C ALA A 837 -4.32 24.63 -7.46
N ILE A 838 -3.61 24.54 -6.33
CA ILE A 838 -2.26 23.96 -6.21
C ILE A 838 -2.19 22.75 -5.27
N VAL A 839 -3.30 22.34 -4.63
CA VAL A 839 -3.33 21.17 -3.73
C VAL A 839 -4.57 20.31 -3.97
N GLY A 840 -4.39 18.99 -4.02
CA GLY A 840 -5.48 18.01 -4.00
C GLY A 840 -6.15 17.76 -5.35
N ALA A 841 -7.36 17.19 -5.32
CA ALA A 841 -8.12 16.78 -6.52
C ALA A 841 -8.54 17.96 -7.42
N THR A 842 -8.42 19.19 -6.92
CA THR A 842 -8.76 20.41 -7.64
C THR A 842 -7.57 21.02 -8.37
N ILE A 843 -6.36 20.44 -8.27
CA ILE A 843 -5.17 20.90 -9.00
C ILE A 843 -5.47 21.02 -10.49
N GLY A 844 -5.06 22.15 -11.06
CA GLY A 844 -5.29 22.48 -12.47
C GLY A 844 -6.56 23.28 -12.73
N LYS A 845 -7.44 23.47 -11.72
CA LYS A 845 -8.51 24.45 -11.80
C LYS A 845 -7.95 25.86 -11.73
N VAL A 846 -8.42 26.71 -12.64
CA VAL A 846 -8.00 28.11 -12.75
C VAL A 846 -9.22 29.00 -12.72
N GLY A 847 -9.17 30.08 -11.93
CA GLY A 847 -10.20 31.09 -11.92
C GLY A 847 -9.68 32.51 -11.81
N ILE A 848 -10.58 33.48 -11.92
CA ILE A 848 -10.23 34.91 -11.85
C ILE A 848 -11.06 35.57 -10.76
N TYR A 849 -10.39 36.31 -9.88
CA TYR A 849 -11.07 37.08 -8.86
C TYR A 849 -11.67 38.36 -9.46
N GLN A 850 -13.00 38.42 -9.56
CA GLN A 850 -13.72 39.53 -10.20
C GLN A 850 -14.50 40.42 -9.22
N ASP A 851 -14.55 40.04 -7.95
CA ASP A 851 -15.28 40.78 -6.91
C ASP A 851 -14.49 42.04 -6.49
N ALA A 852 -15.23 43.07 -6.07
CA ALA A 852 -14.67 44.33 -5.58
C ALA A 852 -14.42 44.33 -4.07
N ARG A 853 -14.98 43.35 -3.33
CA ARG A 853 -14.75 43.19 -1.89
C ARG A 853 -13.30 42.81 -1.62
N ASP A 854 -12.81 43.11 -0.42
CA ASP A 854 -11.58 42.51 0.07
C ASP A 854 -11.79 41.01 0.28
N SER A 855 -10.78 40.19 0.01
CA SER A 855 -10.87 38.73 0.19
C SER A 855 -9.50 38.12 0.41
N ASN A 856 -9.49 36.94 1.01
CA ASN A 856 -8.29 36.11 1.13
C ASN A 856 -8.49 34.73 0.53
N ILE A 857 -7.38 34.06 0.27
CA ILE A 857 -7.33 32.67 -0.20
C ILE A 857 -6.75 31.74 0.86
N ASN A 858 -7.02 30.45 0.74
CA ASN A 858 -6.38 29.42 1.54
C ASN A 858 -5.03 28.96 0.93
N GLN A 859 -4.30 28.12 1.66
CA GLN A 859 -2.98 27.58 1.24
C GLN A 859 -3.02 26.62 0.03
N ALA A 860 -4.22 26.26 -0.43
CA ALA A 860 -4.42 25.36 -1.56
C ALA A 860 -4.56 26.11 -2.89
N ILE A 861 -4.41 27.44 -2.88
CA ILE A 861 -4.54 28.32 -4.03
C ILE A 861 -3.27 29.15 -4.16
N ALA A 862 -2.75 29.26 -5.38
CA ALA A 862 -1.78 30.28 -5.77
C ALA A 862 -2.52 31.43 -6.47
N ALA A 863 -2.34 32.65 -5.99
CA ALA A 863 -2.76 33.87 -6.67
C ALA A 863 -1.59 34.44 -7.48
N VAL A 864 -1.87 34.81 -8.71
CA VAL A 864 -0.93 35.35 -9.68
C VAL A 864 -1.44 36.70 -10.14
N ARG A 865 -0.66 37.75 -9.87
CA ARG A 865 -0.96 39.11 -10.33
C ARG A 865 -0.17 39.39 -11.60
N LEU A 866 -0.85 39.53 -12.73
CA LEU A 866 -0.22 39.65 -14.05
C LEU A 866 0.19 41.09 -14.41
N LYS A 867 1.19 41.21 -15.28
CA LYS A 867 1.58 42.47 -15.93
C LYS A 867 0.53 42.87 -16.98
N GLN A 868 0.47 44.17 -17.33
CA GLN A 868 -0.59 44.73 -18.20
C GLN A 868 -0.60 44.17 -19.63
N ASN A 869 0.49 43.57 -20.10
CA ASN A 869 0.62 42.97 -21.42
C ASN A 869 -0.03 41.58 -21.54
N LEU A 870 -0.45 40.97 -20.43
CA LEU A 870 -1.04 39.63 -20.41
C LEU A 870 -2.38 39.64 -19.67
N LYS A 871 -3.46 39.28 -20.36
CA LYS A 871 -4.81 39.26 -19.79
C LYS A 871 -5.06 38.00 -18.95
N PRO A 872 -5.55 38.12 -17.70
CA PRO A 872 -5.91 36.95 -16.88
C PRO A 872 -6.92 36.02 -17.56
N GLU A 873 -7.88 36.58 -18.31
CA GLU A 873 -8.88 35.82 -19.06
C GLU A 873 -8.24 34.94 -20.13
N PHE A 874 -7.19 35.42 -20.79
CA PHE A 874 -6.44 34.65 -21.77
C PHE A 874 -5.64 33.53 -21.10
N VAL A 875 -4.94 33.81 -19.99
CA VAL A 875 -4.17 32.78 -19.27
C VAL A 875 -5.10 31.68 -18.75
N ARG A 876 -6.27 32.04 -18.21
CA ARG A 876 -7.31 31.07 -17.84
C ARG A 876 -7.77 30.25 -19.04
N ALA A 877 -8.09 30.89 -20.17
CA ALA A 877 -8.54 30.20 -21.38
C ALA A 877 -7.49 29.19 -21.87
N PHE A 878 -6.21 29.59 -21.91
CA PHE A 878 -5.10 28.72 -22.28
C PHE A 878 -4.95 27.54 -21.30
N LEU A 879 -4.87 27.79 -19.99
CA LEU A 879 -4.67 26.72 -19.01
C LEU A 879 -5.83 25.72 -18.96
N LEU A 880 -7.04 26.08 -19.42
CA LEU A 880 -8.19 25.18 -19.54
C LEU A 880 -8.22 24.35 -20.83
N THR A 881 -7.33 24.61 -21.79
CA THR A 881 -7.16 23.77 -23.00
C THR A 881 -6.40 22.46 -22.68
N PRO A 882 -6.52 21.42 -23.52
CA PRO A 882 -5.73 20.19 -23.36
C PRO A 882 -4.21 20.43 -23.30
N ILE A 883 -3.66 21.29 -24.17
CA ILE A 883 -2.25 21.67 -24.16
C ILE A 883 -1.84 22.39 -22.87
N GLY A 884 -2.71 23.25 -22.34
CA GLY A 884 -2.50 23.95 -21.07
C GLY A 884 -2.55 23.01 -19.86
N GLN A 885 -3.49 22.06 -19.84
CA GLN A 885 -3.55 21.03 -18.78
C GLN A 885 -2.30 20.14 -18.79
N LYS A 886 -1.75 19.80 -19.97
CA LYS A 886 -0.47 19.07 -20.08
C LYS A 886 0.72 19.84 -19.47
N VAL A 887 0.73 21.18 -19.53
CA VAL A 887 1.76 21.99 -18.83
C VAL A 887 1.67 21.79 -17.31
N ILE A 888 0.44 21.77 -16.78
CA ILE A 888 0.19 21.55 -15.35
C ILE A 888 0.54 20.10 -14.96
N ASP A 889 0.12 19.12 -15.75
CA ASP A 889 0.31 17.70 -15.48
C ASP A 889 1.76 17.24 -15.56
N ARG A 890 2.60 17.85 -16.41
CA ARG A 890 4.05 17.59 -16.45
C ARG A 890 4.71 17.93 -15.11
N ILE A 891 4.32 19.05 -14.52
CA ILE A 891 4.91 19.56 -13.28
C ILE A 891 4.31 18.85 -12.06
N LYS A 892 3.01 18.53 -12.13
CA LYS A 892 2.26 17.81 -11.10
C LYS A 892 2.96 16.50 -10.74
N ARG A 893 3.17 16.30 -9.44
CA ARG A 893 3.78 15.07 -8.91
C ARG A 893 2.71 13.98 -8.79
N PRO A 894 2.97 12.73 -9.23
CA PRO A 894 2.03 11.62 -9.09
C PRO A 894 2.05 11.07 -7.65
N VAL A 895 1.65 11.87 -6.67
CA VAL A 895 1.59 11.49 -5.25
C VAL A 895 0.14 11.57 -4.74
N ALA A 896 -0.18 10.81 -3.67
CA ALA A 896 -1.53 10.70 -3.09
C ALA A 896 -2.26 12.04 -2.89
N ARG A 897 -1.51 13.08 -2.52
CA ARG A 897 -1.95 14.47 -2.57
C ARG A 897 -0.94 15.27 -3.36
N ALA A 898 -1.13 15.33 -4.67
CA ALA A 898 -0.36 16.22 -5.52
C ALA A 898 -0.38 17.63 -4.93
N ASN A 899 0.76 18.29 -4.98
CA ASN A 899 0.93 19.69 -4.62
C ASN A 899 1.86 20.37 -5.62
N LEU A 900 1.57 21.64 -5.89
CA LEU A 900 2.43 22.53 -6.64
C LEU A 900 2.89 23.64 -5.71
N ASN A 901 4.16 24.01 -5.77
CA ASN A 901 4.67 25.18 -5.08
C ASN A 901 4.63 26.43 -5.97
N LEU A 902 4.93 27.61 -5.41
CA LEU A 902 4.78 28.88 -6.14
C LEU A 902 5.81 29.06 -7.28
N GLU A 903 7.01 28.52 -7.11
CA GLU A 903 8.06 28.52 -8.13
C GLU A 903 7.67 27.64 -9.32
N GLU A 904 7.09 26.46 -9.03
CA GLU A 904 6.50 25.55 -10.03
C GLU A 904 5.32 26.18 -10.79
N VAL A 905 4.46 26.95 -10.12
CA VAL A 905 3.43 27.73 -10.82
C VAL A 905 4.08 28.81 -11.69
N GLY A 906 5.15 29.44 -11.21
CA GLY A 906 5.92 30.42 -11.95
C GLY A 906 6.58 29.88 -13.22
N SER A 907 6.94 28.59 -13.25
CA SER A 907 7.59 27.96 -14.41
C SER A 907 6.64 27.60 -15.56
N PHE A 908 5.32 27.76 -15.38
CA PHE A 908 4.33 27.47 -16.43
C PHE A 908 4.65 28.26 -17.70
N LEU A 909 4.77 27.56 -18.83
CA LEU A 909 5.00 28.17 -20.14
C LEU A 909 3.69 28.75 -20.67
N ILE A 910 3.62 30.08 -20.80
CA ILE A 910 2.46 30.79 -21.32
C ILE A 910 2.79 31.43 -22.67
N PRO A 911 1.94 31.27 -23.71
CA PRO A 911 2.15 31.90 -25.01
C PRO A 911 2.16 33.44 -24.93
N ASN A 912 3.13 34.07 -25.58
CA ASN A 912 3.28 35.52 -25.60
C ASN A 912 2.62 36.14 -26.84
N PHE A 913 1.29 36.24 -26.84
CA PHE A 913 0.53 36.80 -27.95
C PHE A 913 0.20 38.28 -27.78
N SER A 914 -0.05 38.98 -28.90
CA SER A 914 -0.58 40.34 -28.88
C SER A 914 -1.96 40.40 -28.25
N ILE A 915 -2.32 41.54 -27.64
CA ILE A 915 -3.64 41.75 -27.00
C ILE A 915 -4.80 41.45 -27.96
N SER A 916 -4.62 41.71 -29.27
CA SER A 916 -5.64 41.39 -30.28
C SER A 916 -5.87 39.88 -30.43
N LYS A 917 -4.79 39.08 -30.52
CA LYS A 917 -4.90 37.61 -30.59
C LYS A 917 -5.41 37.03 -29.27
N GLN A 918 -4.97 37.56 -28.12
CA GLN A 918 -5.51 37.19 -26.80
C GLN A 918 -7.05 37.39 -26.74
N ASN A 919 -7.55 38.54 -27.20
CA ASN A 919 -9.00 38.82 -27.20
C ASN A 919 -9.80 37.86 -28.09
N LYS A 920 -9.27 37.43 -29.24
CA LYS A 920 -9.94 36.45 -30.10
C LYS A 920 -10.12 35.10 -29.39
N ILE A 921 -9.06 34.65 -28.73
CA ILE A 921 -9.05 33.39 -27.96
C ILE A 921 -10.01 33.46 -26.76
N ILE A 922 -9.99 34.59 -26.03
CA ILE A 922 -10.91 34.84 -24.92
C ILE A 922 -12.36 34.75 -25.42
N LEU A 923 -12.68 35.45 -26.52
CA LEU A 923 -14.04 35.49 -27.06
C LEU A 923 -14.53 34.10 -27.51
N ALA A 924 -13.68 33.31 -28.18
CA ALA A 924 -14.02 31.96 -28.59
C ALA A 924 -14.36 31.06 -27.38
N MET A 925 -13.54 31.13 -26.32
CA MET A 925 -13.76 30.36 -25.10
C MET A 925 -15.02 30.84 -24.34
N GLU A 926 -15.23 32.16 -24.23
CA GLU A 926 -16.41 32.73 -23.56
C GLU A 926 -17.72 32.34 -24.27
N ASN A 927 -17.74 32.36 -25.61
CA ASN A 927 -18.89 31.93 -26.40
C ASN A 927 -19.21 30.44 -26.17
N ALA A 928 -18.19 29.59 -26.07
CA ALA A 928 -18.36 28.17 -25.80
C ALA A 928 -18.99 27.92 -24.41
N TYR A 929 -18.49 28.60 -23.37
CA TYR A 929 -19.05 28.50 -22.03
C TYR A 929 -20.47 29.08 -21.94
N ALA A 930 -20.77 30.16 -22.66
CA ALA A 930 -22.11 30.72 -22.73
C ALA A 930 -23.09 29.74 -23.39
N ALA A 931 -22.69 29.10 -24.49
CA ALA A 931 -23.49 28.07 -25.16
C ALA A 931 -23.74 26.85 -24.27
N LYS A 932 -22.73 26.37 -23.54
CA LYS A 932 -22.89 25.30 -22.53
C LYS A 932 -23.94 25.69 -21.49
N LYS A 933 -23.80 26.88 -20.88
CA LYS A 933 -24.71 27.36 -19.83
C LYS A 933 -26.15 27.46 -20.33
N GLN A 934 -26.36 27.90 -21.58
CA GLN A 934 -27.69 28.00 -22.19
C GLN A 934 -28.34 26.61 -22.31
N LYS A 935 -27.61 25.61 -22.82
CA LYS A 935 -28.11 24.23 -22.94
C LYS A 935 -28.37 23.57 -21.59
N GLU A 936 -27.53 23.83 -20.60
CA GLU A 936 -27.74 23.35 -19.22
C GLU A 936 -29.01 23.95 -18.61
N LEU A 937 -29.28 25.24 -18.85
CA LEU A 937 -30.51 25.90 -18.42
C LEU A 937 -31.75 25.33 -19.11
N GLU A 938 -31.69 25.07 -20.41
CA GLU A 938 -32.78 24.42 -21.16
C GLU A 938 -33.06 23.01 -20.63
N ALA A 939 -32.01 22.22 -20.35
CA ALA A 939 -32.15 20.92 -19.72
C ALA A 939 -32.78 21.01 -18.32
N GLN A 940 -32.40 22.02 -17.54
CA GLN A 940 -32.98 22.27 -16.21
C GLN A 940 -34.47 22.62 -16.30
N GLN A 941 -34.86 23.52 -17.21
CA GLN A 941 -36.26 23.91 -17.42
C GLN A 941 -37.13 22.71 -17.84
N LEU A 942 -36.62 21.85 -18.72
CA LEU A 942 -37.29 20.60 -19.10
C LEU A 942 -37.53 19.71 -17.88
N LEU A 943 -36.52 19.51 -17.03
CA LEU A 943 -36.66 18.68 -15.83
C LEU A 943 -37.63 19.29 -14.81
N GLU A 944 -37.66 20.62 -14.68
CA GLU A 944 -38.61 21.31 -13.80
C GLU A 944 -40.06 21.19 -14.29
N SER A 945 -40.30 21.12 -15.61
CA SER A 945 -41.64 20.95 -16.20
C SER A 945 -42.30 19.59 -15.93
N ILE A 946 -41.53 18.59 -15.49
CA ILE A 946 -42.04 17.24 -15.18
C ILE A 946 -43.09 17.29 -14.06
N ASP A 947 -42.85 18.12 -13.03
CA ASP A 947 -43.74 18.21 -11.86
C ASP A 947 -45.10 18.79 -12.28
N ASP A 948 -45.10 19.86 -13.08
CA ASP A 948 -46.31 20.49 -13.60
C ASP A 948 -47.15 19.53 -14.46
N TYR A 949 -46.50 18.79 -15.35
CA TYR A 949 -47.17 17.78 -16.18
C TYR A 949 -47.79 16.66 -15.33
N LEU A 950 -47.00 16.08 -14.42
CA LEU A 950 -47.44 14.96 -13.59
C LEU A 950 -48.63 15.34 -12.69
N LEU A 951 -48.53 16.47 -12.00
CA LEU A 951 -49.58 16.93 -11.10
C LEU A 951 -50.85 17.33 -11.87
N GLY A 952 -50.69 17.92 -13.06
CA GLY A 952 -51.80 18.23 -13.97
C GLY A 952 -52.55 16.96 -14.43
N GLU A 953 -51.84 15.92 -14.84
CA GLU A 953 -52.45 14.65 -15.25
C GLU A 953 -53.18 13.93 -14.10
N LEU A 954 -52.66 14.05 -12.87
CA LEU A 954 -53.27 13.49 -11.67
C LEU A 954 -54.41 14.35 -11.11
N GLY A 955 -54.60 15.57 -11.61
CA GLY A 955 -55.59 16.52 -11.12
C GLY A 955 -55.31 17.01 -9.70
N ILE A 956 -54.03 17.13 -9.33
CA ILE A 956 -53.61 17.55 -7.99
C ILE A 956 -53.17 19.02 -8.05
N GLU A 957 -53.96 19.89 -7.46
CA GLU A 957 -53.58 21.29 -7.27
C GLU A 957 -52.79 21.45 -5.96
N LEU A 958 -51.57 21.97 -6.05
CA LEU A 958 -50.76 22.24 -4.88
C LEU A 958 -51.40 23.37 -4.06
N PRO A 959 -51.52 23.21 -2.73
CA PRO A 959 -51.98 24.30 -1.89
C PRO A 959 -51.03 25.49 -1.99
N GLU A 960 -51.59 26.70 -2.06
CA GLU A 960 -50.82 27.94 -2.01
C GLU A 960 -49.95 27.95 -0.74
N PRO A 961 -48.63 28.19 -0.85
CA PRO A 961 -47.77 28.22 0.31
C PRO A 961 -48.17 29.40 1.21
N GLU A 962 -48.55 29.09 2.45
CA GLU A 962 -48.84 30.11 3.45
C GLU A 962 -47.62 31.04 3.62
N GLU A 963 -47.84 32.36 3.68
CA GLU A 963 -46.78 33.30 4.01
C GLU A 963 -46.18 32.93 5.38
N ASN A 964 -44.85 32.98 5.52
CA ASN A 964 -44.12 32.62 6.75
C ASN A 964 -44.25 33.71 7.84
N THR A 965 -45.50 33.99 8.25
CA THR A 965 -45.85 34.94 9.30
C THR A 965 -46.00 34.24 10.65
N ILE A 966 -45.95 35.00 11.76
CA ILE A 966 -46.17 34.42 13.10
C ILE A 966 -47.57 33.83 13.22
N GLN A 967 -48.59 34.46 12.63
CA GLN A 967 -49.98 33.97 12.69
C GLN A 967 -50.12 32.60 12.01
N ASN A 968 -49.49 32.39 10.85
CA ASN A 968 -49.56 31.12 10.12
C ASN A 968 -48.73 29.99 10.77
N ARG A 969 -47.77 30.34 11.65
CA ARG A 969 -46.99 29.35 12.42
C ARG A 969 -47.70 28.81 13.66
N VAL A 970 -48.81 29.44 14.08
CA VAL A 970 -49.58 29.04 15.26
C VAL A 970 -50.89 28.40 14.81
N PHE A 971 -51.09 27.12 15.12
CA PHE A 971 -52.30 26.38 14.76
C PHE A 971 -52.72 25.46 15.91
N ILE A 972 -54.00 25.05 15.91
CA ILE A 972 -54.63 24.20 16.93
C ILE A 972 -55.06 22.89 16.27
N ARG A 973 -54.92 21.77 17.00
CA ARG A 973 -55.41 20.45 16.61
C ARG A 973 -56.22 19.83 17.75
N ASN A 974 -57.24 19.07 17.38
CA ASN A 974 -58.03 18.30 18.34
C ASN A 974 -57.21 17.11 18.86
N LEU A 975 -57.44 16.70 20.11
CA LEU A 975 -56.72 15.55 20.68
C LEU A 975 -56.93 14.27 19.85
N SER A 976 -58.11 14.08 19.27
CA SER A 976 -58.41 12.95 18.37
C SER A 976 -57.60 12.94 17.07
N GLU A 977 -57.05 14.09 16.65
CA GLU A 977 -56.17 14.22 15.48
C GLU A 977 -54.71 13.92 15.83
N VAL A 978 -54.36 13.99 17.11
CA VAL A 978 -52.99 13.83 17.64
C VAL A 978 -52.84 12.53 18.44
N SER A 979 -53.93 11.77 18.68
CA SER A 979 -54.01 10.61 19.57
C SER A 979 -53.30 9.33 19.07
N GLY A 980 -52.27 9.46 18.25
CA GLY A 980 -51.35 8.38 17.87
C GLY A 980 -50.02 8.45 18.62
N ASP A 981 -48.97 7.82 18.08
CA ASP A 981 -47.65 7.70 18.73
C ASP A 981 -46.77 8.98 18.65
N ARG A 982 -47.23 10.07 18.00
CA ARG A 982 -46.41 11.24 17.66
C ARG A 982 -47.03 12.58 18.09
N PHE A 983 -46.30 13.34 18.90
CA PHE A 983 -46.63 14.69 19.38
C PHE A 983 -45.67 15.75 18.81
N ASP A 984 -45.67 15.95 17.49
CA ASP A 984 -44.75 16.85 16.79
C ASP A 984 -45.52 17.93 16.00
N SER A 985 -45.26 19.21 16.31
CA SER A 985 -45.91 20.34 15.63
C SER A 985 -45.53 20.46 14.16
N TYR A 986 -44.35 20.01 13.72
CA TYR A 986 -44.02 20.01 12.29
C TYR A 986 -44.96 19.06 11.52
N TYR A 987 -45.11 17.83 12.01
CA TYR A 987 -45.94 16.78 11.39
C TYR A 987 -47.41 17.19 11.18
N TYR A 988 -47.97 18.03 12.07
CA TYR A 988 -49.38 18.44 12.04
C TYR A 988 -49.64 19.82 11.41
N LYS A 989 -48.66 20.45 10.74
CA LYS A 989 -48.85 21.74 10.03
C LYS A 989 -50.04 21.70 9.06
N ASN A 990 -50.75 22.82 8.93
CA ASN A 990 -51.91 22.96 8.03
C ASN A 990 -51.61 22.55 6.60
N ILE A 991 -50.43 22.93 6.08
CA ILE A 991 -50.01 22.59 4.72
C ILE A 991 -50.07 21.08 4.42
N PHE A 992 -49.80 20.21 5.39
CA PHE A 992 -49.84 18.76 5.17
C PHE A 992 -51.25 18.20 5.15
N GLU A 993 -52.20 18.81 5.86
CA GLU A 993 -53.62 18.44 5.75
C GLU A 993 -54.23 18.95 4.45
N LEU A 994 -53.88 20.18 4.03
CA LEU A 994 -54.26 20.73 2.73
C LEU A 994 -53.68 19.88 1.59
N LEU A 995 -52.41 19.50 1.66
CA LEU A 995 -51.77 18.63 0.67
C LEU A 995 -52.46 17.27 0.61
N LYS A 996 -52.75 16.66 1.78
CA LYS A 996 -53.48 15.40 1.86
C LYS A 996 -54.87 15.53 1.23
N GLN A 997 -55.58 16.63 1.44
CA GLN A 997 -56.85 16.91 0.78
C GLN A 997 -56.70 17.07 -0.73
N SER A 998 -55.67 17.79 -1.21
CA SER A 998 -55.38 17.92 -2.64
C SER A 998 -55.13 16.57 -3.31
N VAL A 999 -54.40 15.66 -2.64
CA VAL A 999 -54.16 14.30 -3.13
C VAL A 999 -55.44 13.46 -3.11
N LEU A 1000 -56.23 13.55 -2.04
CA LEU A 1000 -57.52 12.84 -1.90
C LEU A 1000 -58.58 13.30 -2.90
N ASN A 1001 -58.57 14.59 -3.26
CA ASN A 1001 -59.48 15.20 -4.23
C ASN A 1001 -58.99 15.05 -5.67
N GLY A 1002 -57.83 14.43 -5.88
CA GLY A 1002 -57.29 14.15 -7.20
C GLY A 1002 -58.19 13.26 -8.05
N LYS A 1003 -57.83 13.14 -9.33
CA LYS A 1003 -58.63 12.44 -10.35
C LYS A 1003 -58.73 10.92 -10.14
N TYR A 1004 -57.79 10.33 -9.41
CA TYR A 1004 -57.59 8.88 -9.31
C TYR A 1004 -57.66 8.41 -7.85
N PRO A 1005 -58.04 7.13 -7.59
CA PRO A 1005 -58.03 6.57 -6.24
C PRO A 1005 -56.60 6.57 -5.67
N ILE A 1006 -56.47 6.46 -4.35
CA ILE A 1006 -55.16 6.48 -3.67
C ILE A 1006 -54.89 5.15 -2.98
N ASN A 1007 -53.64 4.69 -3.06
CA ASN A 1007 -53.14 3.54 -2.31
C ASN A 1007 -51.92 3.93 -1.47
N ARG A 1008 -51.61 3.15 -0.43
CA ARG A 1008 -50.37 3.34 0.31
C ARG A 1008 -49.22 2.68 -0.45
N LEU A 1009 -48.03 3.25 -0.39
CA LEU A 1009 -46.84 2.64 -1.00
C LEU A 1009 -46.63 1.19 -0.54
N ARG A 1010 -46.93 0.87 0.73
CA ARG A 1010 -46.86 -0.51 1.24
C ARG A 1010 -47.81 -1.47 0.53
N ASP A 1011 -49.00 -1.01 0.12
CA ASP A 1011 -50.00 -1.83 -0.57
C ASP A 1011 -49.66 -2.01 -2.06
N LEU A 1012 -48.73 -1.19 -2.57
CA LEU A 1012 -48.21 -1.21 -3.94
C LEU A 1012 -46.84 -1.91 -4.04
N SER A 1013 -46.27 -2.32 -2.90
CA SER A 1013 -44.95 -2.93 -2.79
C SER A 1013 -45.04 -4.38 -2.31
N SER A 1014 -44.32 -5.29 -2.96
CA SER A 1014 -44.16 -6.66 -2.47
C SER A 1014 -43.18 -6.75 -1.30
N ASP A 1015 -42.18 -5.86 -1.24
CA ASP A 1015 -41.20 -5.84 -0.15
C ASP A 1015 -40.59 -4.44 0.08
N ILE A 1016 -40.18 -4.15 1.32
CA ILE A 1016 -39.45 -2.93 1.70
C ILE A 1016 -38.34 -3.33 2.68
N GLN A 1017 -37.08 -3.22 2.26
CA GLN A 1017 -35.92 -3.69 3.01
C GLN A 1017 -34.84 -2.63 3.17
N ASN A 1018 -34.08 -2.68 4.28
CA ASN A 1018 -32.89 -1.84 4.46
C ASN A 1018 -31.70 -2.43 3.74
N GLY A 1019 -30.75 -1.61 3.31
CA GLY A 1019 -29.43 -2.10 2.91
C GLY A 1019 -28.61 -2.73 4.04
N VAL A 1020 -27.31 -2.87 3.81
CA VAL A 1020 -26.33 -3.47 4.73
C VAL A 1020 -25.18 -2.49 4.92
N GLU A 1021 -24.70 -2.37 6.17
CA GLU A 1021 -23.57 -1.49 6.47
C GLU A 1021 -22.25 -2.23 6.22
N ILE A 1022 -21.43 -1.72 5.29
CA ILE A 1022 -20.11 -2.26 4.99
C ILE A 1022 -19.11 -1.09 4.98
N ARG A 1023 -18.09 -1.17 5.85
CA ARG A 1023 -17.10 -0.09 6.04
C ARG A 1023 -15.78 -0.33 5.31
N ASN A 1024 -15.53 -1.56 4.85
CA ASN A 1024 -14.31 -1.94 4.14
C ASN A 1024 -14.55 -1.84 2.63
N TYR A 1025 -14.12 -0.73 2.04
CA TYR A 1025 -14.21 -0.53 0.60
C TYR A 1025 -13.05 -1.23 -0.12
N SER A 1026 -13.35 -1.78 -1.29
CA SER A 1026 -12.42 -2.39 -2.22
C SER A 1026 -12.44 -1.61 -3.55
N ASN A 1027 -11.41 -1.81 -4.37
CA ASN A 1027 -11.35 -1.33 -5.75
C ASN A 1027 -11.90 -2.39 -6.74
N ARG A 1028 -12.31 -3.57 -6.25
CA ARG A 1028 -12.91 -4.68 -7.01
C ARG A 1028 -14.08 -5.28 -6.23
N GLY A 1029 -14.95 -6.05 -6.89
CA GLY A 1029 -16.10 -6.70 -6.26
C GLY A 1029 -17.44 -6.06 -6.64
N PHE A 1030 -18.47 -6.26 -5.82
CA PHE A 1030 -19.81 -5.73 -6.07
C PHE A 1030 -19.85 -4.23 -5.81
N ARG A 1031 -20.56 -3.49 -6.65
CA ARG A 1031 -20.73 -2.04 -6.48
C ARG A 1031 -21.49 -1.76 -5.18
N TYR A 1032 -20.96 -0.91 -4.32
CA TYR A 1032 -21.62 -0.50 -3.07
C TYR A 1032 -22.19 0.91 -3.20
N LEU A 1033 -23.52 1.03 -3.11
CA LEU A 1033 -24.23 2.29 -3.24
C LEU A 1033 -24.41 2.95 -1.88
N ARG A 1034 -23.84 4.14 -1.73
CA ARG A 1034 -24.01 5.04 -0.58
C ARG A 1034 -25.08 6.08 -0.90
N VAL A 1035 -25.57 6.77 0.13
CA VAL A 1035 -26.56 7.85 -0.06
C VAL A 1035 -26.03 8.95 -0.99
N THR A 1036 -24.72 9.24 -0.96
CA THR A 1036 -24.07 10.22 -1.86
C THR A 1036 -24.07 9.79 -3.34
N ASP A 1037 -24.30 8.51 -3.60
CA ASP A 1037 -24.33 7.94 -4.95
C ASP A 1037 -25.76 8.02 -5.54
N LEU A 1038 -26.79 8.31 -4.72
CA LEU A 1038 -28.13 8.66 -5.21
C LEU A 1038 -28.13 10.16 -5.58
N GLY A 1039 -28.28 10.48 -6.87
CA GLY A 1039 -28.41 11.86 -7.33
C GLY A 1039 -29.86 12.34 -7.36
N LYS A 1040 -30.04 13.65 -7.62
CA LYS A 1040 -31.37 14.27 -7.73
C LYS A 1040 -32.19 13.70 -8.90
N TYR A 1041 -31.52 13.38 -10.01
CA TYR A 1041 -32.17 12.88 -11.23
C TYR A 1041 -31.74 11.47 -11.63
N ASP A 1042 -30.48 11.10 -11.38
CA ASP A 1042 -29.91 9.78 -11.74
C ASP A 1042 -28.92 9.33 -10.67
N ILE A 1043 -28.39 8.11 -10.81
CA ILE A 1043 -27.31 7.58 -9.98
C ILE A 1043 -26.00 8.30 -10.32
N ASN A 1044 -25.30 8.79 -9.30
CA ASN A 1044 -24.01 9.43 -9.45
C ASN A 1044 -22.90 8.38 -9.56
N ASN A 1045 -22.22 8.35 -10.71
CA ASN A 1045 -21.14 7.42 -11.02
C ASN A 1045 -19.74 8.04 -10.91
N ASN A 1046 -19.58 9.25 -10.34
CA ASN A 1046 -18.30 9.96 -10.34
C ASN A 1046 -17.23 9.35 -9.42
N SER A 1047 -17.64 8.67 -8.34
CA SER A 1047 -16.73 8.03 -7.38
C SER A 1047 -17.34 6.74 -6.84
N PRO A 1048 -17.48 5.71 -7.69
CA PRO A 1048 -18.10 4.45 -7.29
C PRO A 1048 -17.24 3.78 -6.23
N ARG A 1049 -17.90 3.13 -5.26
CA ARG A 1049 -17.24 2.28 -4.27
C ARG A 1049 -17.60 0.84 -4.58
N TYR A 1050 -16.67 -0.06 -4.33
CA TYR A 1050 -16.88 -1.49 -4.44
C TYR A 1050 -16.63 -2.14 -3.09
N VAL A 1051 -17.22 -3.30 -2.87
CA VAL A 1051 -17.00 -4.13 -1.69
C VAL A 1051 -16.75 -5.55 -2.17
N ASP A 1052 -15.74 -6.17 -1.59
CA ASP A 1052 -15.37 -7.55 -1.92
C ASP A 1052 -16.09 -8.48 -0.94
N VAL A 1053 -17.26 -8.97 -1.36
CA VAL A 1053 -18.05 -9.96 -0.62
C VAL A 1053 -18.30 -11.16 -1.52
N THR A 1054 -18.42 -12.35 -0.93
CA THR A 1054 -18.60 -13.61 -1.66
C THR A 1054 -19.91 -13.66 -2.45
N GLU A 1055 -20.96 -13.05 -1.92
CA GLU A 1055 -22.29 -12.98 -2.55
C GLU A 1055 -23.09 -11.77 -2.04
N ILE A 1056 -24.06 -11.32 -2.85
CA ILE A 1056 -25.02 -10.27 -2.45
C ILE A 1056 -26.05 -10.91 -1.50
N PRO A 1057 -26.31 -10.34 -0.31
CA PRO A 1057 -27.33 -10.87 0.59
C PRO A 1057 -28.69 -10.94 -0.08
N SER A 1058 -29.33 -12.12 -0.06
CA SER A 1058 -30.57 -12.42 -0.79
C SER A 1058 -31.70 -11.39 -0.58
N ARG A 1059 -31.80 -10.85 0.64
CA ARG A 1059 -32.81 -9.83 1.02
C ARG A 1059 -32.64 -8.45 0.34
N ILE A 1060 -31.48 -8.14 -0.24
CA ILE A 1060 -31.20 -6.86 -0.91
C ILE A 1060 -30.80 -7.02 -2.38
N ILE A 1061 -31.03 -8.20 -2.96
CA ILE A 1061 -30.85 -8.38 -4.41
C ILE A 1061 -31.78 -7.43 -5.14
N LEU A 1062 -31.22 -6.69 -6.09
CA LEU A 1062 -31.91 -5.68 -6.88
C LEU A 1062 -32.39 -6.28 -8.20
N ASN A 1063 -33.53 -5.81 -8.66
CA ASN A 1063 -34.10 -6.15 -9.95
C ASN A 1063 -34.85 -4.91 -10.50
N GLU A 1064 -35.34 -4.99 -11.73
CA GLU A 1064 -36.01 -3.88 -12.44
C GLU A 1064 -37.30 -3.40 -11.76
N ARG A 1065 -37.85 -4.17 -10.82
CA ARG A 1065 -39.04 -3.81 -10.03
C ARG A 1065 -38.70 -3.00 -8.78
N CYS A 1066 -37.41 -2.79 -8.51
CA CYS A 1066 -36.94 -2.14 -7.29
C CYS A 1066 -36.76 -0.63 -7.49
N LEU A 1067 -37.24 0.14 -6.51
CA LEU A 1067 -36.87 1.53 -6.27
C LEU A 1067 -35.94 1.63 -5.07
N LEU A 1068 -34.94 2.50 -5.20
CA LEU A 1068 -33.98 2.84 -4.15
C LEU A 1068 -34.42 4.16 -3.52
N VAL A 1069 -34.58 4.20 -2.19
CA VAL A 1069 -35.00 5.42 -1.47
C VAL A 1069 -34.04 5.71 -0.31
N SER A 1070 -33.51 6.93 -0.23
CA SER A 1070 -32.64 7.35 0.89
C SER A 1070 -33.37 7.27 2.23
N ARG A 1071 -32.76 6.59 3.20
CA ARG A 1071 -33.30 6.40 4.57
C ARG A 1071 -32.88 7.49 5.54
N SER A 1072 -31.65 7.97 5.45
CA SER A 1072 -31.08 8.93 6.41
C SER A 1072 -30.02 9.82 5.79
N GLY A 1073 -29.89 11.05 6.28
CA GLY A 1073 -29.00 12.08 5.73
C GLY A 1073 -29.75 12.94 4.71
N SER A 1074 -29.47 12.75 3.42
CA SER A 1074 -30.18 13.41 2.32
C SER A 1074 -31.50 12.69 2.02
N LEU A 1075 -32.51 12.89 2.87
CA LEU A 1075 -33.86 12.34 2.66
C LEU A 1075 -34.48 12.80 1.33
N GLY A 1076 -35.31 11.95 0.74
CA GLY A 1076 -36.06 12.24 -0.48
C GLY A 1076 -35.35 11.87 -1.79
N LEU A 1077 -34.14 11.31 -1.75
CA LEU A 1077 -33.46 10.82 -2.95
C LEU A 1077 -34.03 9.46 -3.36
N ILE A 1078 -34.43 9.34 -4.62
CA ILE A 1078 -35.15 8.18 -5.15
C ILE A 1078 -34.53 7.81 -6.47
N SER A 1079 -34.29 6.53 -6.75
CA SER A 1079 -33.75 6.10 -8.04
C SER A 1079 -34.22 4.70 -8.38
N ARG A 1080 -34.59 4.47 -9.64
CA ARG A 1080 -34.86 3.11 -10.14
C ARG A 1080 -33.58 2.27 -10.30
N VAL A 1081 -33.74 0.95 -10.31
CA VAL A 1081 -32.63 0.02 -10.60
C VAL A 1081 -32.44 -0.14 -12.10
N GLU A 1082 -31.35 0.45 -12.61
CA GLU A 1082 -30.90 0.26 -13.99
C GLU A 1082 -30.05 -1.03 -14.13
N PRO A 1083 -29.91 -1.63 -15.34
CA PRO A 1083 -29.14 -2.86 -15.55
C PRO A 1083 -27.73 -2.83 -14.96
N GLU A 1084 -27.09 -1.67 -14.99
CA GLU A 1084 -25.73 -1.42 -14.51
C GLU A 1084 -25.56 -1.57 -12.99
N ILE A 1085 -26.66 -1.46 -12.23
CA ILE A 1085 -26.65 -1.52 -10.76
C ILE A 1085 -27.44 -2.69 -10.18
N GLN A 1086 -27.91 -3.63 -11.01
CA GLN A 1086 -28.64 -4.83 -10.54
C GLN A 1086 -27.82 -5.68 -9.56
N ASN A 1087 -26.49 -5.69 -9.73
CA ASN A 1087 -25.57 -6.40 -8.85
C ASN A 1087 -24.97 -5.50 -7.74
N ALA A 1088 -25.60 -4.37 -7.44
CA ALA A 1088 -25.11 -3.46 -6.41
C ALA A 1088 -25.61 -3.84 -5.00
N ILE A 1089 -24.78 -3.59 -4.00
CA ILE A 1089 -25.10 -3.72 -2.58
C ILE A 1089 -25.45 -2.34 -2.03
N LEU A 1090 -26.60 -2.24 -1.36
CA LEU A 1090 -27.07 -1.00 -0.78
C LEU A 1090 -26.49 -0.77 0.60
N SER A 1091 -26.07 0.46 0.89
CA SER A 1091 -25.80 0.92 2.26
C SER A 1091 -27.02 0.78 3.16
N SER A 1092 -26.81 0.57 4.45
CA SER A 1092 -27.87 0.57 5.48
C SER A 1092 -28.71 1.86 5.51
N HIS A 1093 -28.23 2.93 4.88
CA HIS A 1093 -28.88 4.23 4.75
C HIS A 1093 -29.74 4.36 3.48
N ILE A 1094 -29.99 3.27 2.75
CA ILE A 1094 -30.86 3.21 1.56
C ILE A 1094 -31.88 2.07 1.75
N PHE A 1095 -33.13 2.32 1.40
CA PHE A 1095 -34.17 1.30 1.27
C PHE A 1095 -34.21 0.73 -0.14
N LYS A 1096 -34.42 -0.59 -0.24
CA LYS A 1096 -34.96 -1.27 -1.41
C LYS A 1096 -36.47 -1.35 -1.25
N VAL A 1097 -37.22 -0.81 -2.20
CA VAL A 1097 -38.68 -0.93 -2.31
C VAL A 1097 -38.99 -1.74 -3.56
N GLU A 1098 -39.41 -2.98 -3.40
CA GLU A 1098 -39.78 -3.85 -4.53
C GLU A 1098 -41.28 -3.70 -4.82
N LEU A 1099 -41.61 -3.23 -6.02
CA LEU A 1099 -42.98 -2.90 -6.42
C LEU A 1099 -43.72 -4.10 -7.04
N ASP A 1100 -45.04 -4.17 -6.85
CA ASP A 1100 -45.88 -5.10 -7.60
C ASP A 1100 -46.20 -4.52 -8.98
N ILE A 1101 -45.42 -4.94 -9.98
CA ILE A 1101 -45.52 -4.46 -11.37
C ILE A 1101 -46.86 -4.77 -12.05
N ASN A 1102 -47.69 -5.66 -11.50
CA ASN A 1102 -49.04 -5.89 -12.03
C ASN A 1102 -50.00 -4.76 -11.65
N ILE A 1103 -49.61 -3.96 -10.66
CA ILE A 1103 -50.44 -2.95 -10.01
C ILE A 1103 -49.86 -1.56 -10.31
N ILE A 1104 -48.54 -1.37 -10.14
CA ILE A 1104 -47.87 -0.08 -10.33
C ILE A 1104 -46.63 -0.17 -11.22
N VAL A 1105 -46.48 0.80 -12.12
CA VAL A 1105 -45.29 0.97 -12.95
C VAL A 1105 -44.17 1.64 -12.14
N PRO A 1106 -42.95 1.06 -12.06
CA PRO A 1106 -41.85 1.64 -11.29
C PRO A 1106 -41.49 3.07 -11.69
N GLU A 1107 -41.51 3.39 -12.97
CA GLU A 1107 -41.24 4.72 -13.53
C GLU A 1107 -42.25 5.76 -13.04
N TYR A 1108 -43.53 5.39 -12.98
CA TYR A 1108 -44.59 6.24 -12.44
C TYR A 1108 -44.41 6.48 -10.94
N ALA A 1109 -44.15 5.41 -10.18
CA ALA A 1109 -43.90 5.51 -8.74
C ALA A 1109 -42.68 6.38 -8.42
N GLU A 1110 -41.58 6.22 -9.17
CA GLU A 1110 -40.40 7.08 -9.07
C GLU A 1110 -40.75 8.55 -9.36
N ALA A 1111 -41.46 8.81 -10.46
CA ALA A 1111 -41.85 10.16 -10.86
C ALA A 1111 -42.72 10.84 -9.78
N PHE A 1112 -43.72 10.13 -9.25
CA PHE A 1112 -44.58 10.66 -8.20
C PHE A 1112 -43.85 10.90 -6.89
N LEU A 1113 -43.02 9.95 -6.42
CA LEU A 1113 -42.31 10.16 -5.17
C LEU A 1113 -41.25 11.28 -5.27
N ARG A 1114 -40.75 11.58 -6.48
CA ARG A 1114 -39.88 12.73 -6.76
C ARG A 1114 -40.62 14.05 -6.95
N SER A 1115 -41.93 14.02 -7.19
CA SER A 1115 -42.77 15.22 -7.31
C SER A 1115 -42.73 16.06 -6.04
N LYS A 1116 -43.11 17.33 -6.13
CA LYS A 1116 -43.20 18.20 -4.95
C LYS A 1116 -44.13 17.65 -3.87
N VAL A 1117 -45.22 16.98 -4.28
CA VAL A 1117 -46.16 16.31 -3.37
C VAL A 1117 -45.49 15.14 -2.66
N GLY A 1118 -44.87 14.22 -3.42
CA GLY A 1118 -44.21 13.03 -2.88
C GLY A 1118 -43.07 13.37 -1.92
N GLN A 1119 -42.27 14.38 -2.25
CA GLN A 1119 -41.20 14.87 -1.38
C GLN A 1119 -41.76 15.44 -0.07
N LEU A 1120 -42.81 16.26 -0.12
CA LEU A 1120 -43.44 16.81 1.08
C LEU A 1120 -44.01 15.71 2.00
N GLU A 1121 -44.56 14.64 1.45
CA GLU A 1121 -45.00 13.48 2.26
C GLU A 1121 -43.82 12.74 2.92
N ILE A 1122 -42.71 12.53 2.21
CA ILE A 1122 -41.49 11.93 2.78
C ILE A 1122 -40.94 12.80 3.92
N PHE A 1123 -40.89 14.12 3.73
CA PHE A 1123 -40.39 15.05 4.74
C PHE A 1123 -41.33 15.19 5.94
N ARG A 1124 -42.65 15.07 5.76
CA ARG A 1124 -43.62 15.02 6.87
C ARG A 1124 -43.31 13.86 7.82
N GLU A 1125 -42.94 12.71 7.27
CA GLU A 1125 -42.66 11.48 8.02
C GLU A 1125 -41.27 11.45 8.69
N ASN A 1126 -40.40 12.43 8.43
CA ASN A 1126 -39.05 12.51 9.01
C ASN A 1126 -39.09 12.49 10.55
N ASN A 1127 -38.34 11.61 11.20
CA ASN A 1127 -38.29 11.46 12.67
C ASN A 1127 -36.87 11.68 13.26
N GLY A 1128 -35.92 12.15 12.47
CA GLY A 1128 -34.53 12.39 12.88
C GLY A 1128 -34.34 13.68 13.68
N GLY A 1129 -33.48 13.64 14.71
CA GLY A 1129 -33.16 14.80 15.55
C GLY A 1129 -32.14 15.76 14.93
N VAL A 1130 -30.89 15.30 14.76
CA VAL A 1130 -29.80 16.07 14.11
C VAL A 1130 -29.63 15.68 12.65
N ILE A 1131 -29.77 14.38 12.35
CA ILE A 1131 -29.71 13.85 10.99
C ILE A 1131 -31.13 13.40 10.61
N PRO A 1132 -31.71 13.91 9.51
CA PRO A 1132 -33.03 13.48 9.04
C PRO A 1132 -33.07 11.97 8.75
N GLU A 1133 -34.15 11.29 9.15
CA GLU A 1133 -34.34 9.84 8.99
C GLU A 1133 -35.83 9.49 8.78
N ILE A 1134 -36.10 8.44 8.02
CA ILE A 1134 -37.44 7.85 7.86
C ILE A 1134 -37.33 6.33 8.04
N ASN A 1135 -38.36 5.68 8.60
CA ASN A 1135 -38.39 4.22 8.79
C ASN A 1135 -39.29 3.53 7.75
N GLN A 1136 -39.19 2.19 7.64
CA GLN A 1136 -39.93 1.41 6.64
C GLN A 1136 -41.45 1.56 6.75
N ILE A 1137 -41.98 1.61 7.97
CA ILE A 1137 -43.42 1.73 8.24
C ILE A 1137 -43.91 3.10 7.76
N ALA A 1138 -43.15 4.16 8.04
CA ALA A 1138 -43.45 5.52 7.64
C ALA A 1138 -43.37 5.70 6.12
N LEU A 1139 -42.30 5.19 5.48
CA LEU A 1139 -42.19 5.17 4.02
C LEU A 1139 -43.37 4.43 3.37
N GLY A 1140 -43.79 3.30 3.95
CA GLY A 1140 -44.92 2.53 3.47
C GLY A 1140 -46.29 3.23 3.60
N LYS A 1141 -46.42 4.28 4.42
CA LYS A 1141 -47.68 5.03 4.62
C LYS A 1141 -47.94 6.11 3.57
N ILE A 1142 -46.92 6.47 2.77
CA ILE A 1142 -47.02 7.51 1.74
C ILE A 1142 -48.16 7.16 0.78
N LEU A 1143 -49.00 8.16 0.49
CA LEU A 1143 -50.17 8.01 -0.35
C LEU A 1143 -49.79 8.29 -1.80
N ILE A 1144 -50.03 7.31 -2.67
CA ILE A 1144 -49.73 7.38 -4.10
C ILE A 1144 -51.06 7.32 -4.87
N PRO A 1145 -51.37 8.34 -5.69
CA PRO A 1145 -52.46 8.28 -6.66
C PRO A 1145 -52.27 7.08 -7.59
N PHE A 1146 -53.35 6.37 -7.84
CA PHE A 1146 -53.37 5.05 -8.43
C PHE A 1146 -54.23 5.02 -9.71
N PRO A 1147 -53.76 5.65 -10.81
CA PRO A 1147 -54.45 5.58 -12.10
C PRO A 1147 -54.35 4.17 -12.71
N PRO A 1148 -55.18 3.83 -13.73
CA PRO A 1148 -55.05 2.57 -14.47
C PRO A 1148 -53.66 2.39 -15.07
N LEU A 1149 -53.20 1.14 -15.19
CA LEU A 1149 -51.83 0.82 -15.65
C LEU A 1149 -51.49 1.46 -17.00
N GLU A 1150 -52.43 1.48 -17.95
CA GLU A 1150 -52.25 2.16 -19.25
C GLU A 1150 -51.90 3.64 -19.10
N LYS A 1151 -52.56 4.34 -18.16
CA LYS A 1151 -52.30 5.76 -17.91
C LYS A 1151 -50.98 5.98 -17.15
N GLN A 1152 -50.62 5.06 -16.25
CA GLN A 1152 -49.29 5.08 -15.61
C GLN A 1152 -48.18 4.94 -16.64
N ILE A 1153 -48.33 4.05 -17.63
CA ILE A 1153 -47.38 3.86 -18.73
C ILE A 1153 -47.29 5.14 -19.56
N GLU A 1154 -48.43 5.72 -19.97
CA GLU A 1154 -48.47 6.96 -20.76
C GLU A 1154 -47.72 8.11 -20.07
N ILE A 1155 -47.98 8.34 -18.78
CA ILE A 1155 -47.29 9.36 -17.96
C ILE A 1155 -45.79 9.06 -17.90
N SER A 1156 -45.42 7.79 -17.67
CA SER A 1156 -44.03 7.35 -17.55
C SER A 1156 -43.25 7.55 -18.85
N GLU A 1157 -43.84 7.22 -20.00
CA GLU A 1157 -43.23 7.41 -21.31
C GLU A 1157 -42.96 8.89 -21.59
N HIS A 1158 -43.92 9.77 -21.27
CA HIS A 1158 -43.76 11.21 -21.45
C HIS A 1158 -42.64 11.79 -20.57
N ILE A 1159 -42.63 11.44 -19.29
CA ILE A 1159 -41.59 11.90 -18.34
C ILE A 1159 -40.22 11.36 -18.76
N THR A 1160 -40.16 10.11 -19.22
CA THR A 1160 -38.91 9.48 -19.70
C THR A 1160 -38.38 10.19 -20.94
N ALA A 1161 -39.25 10.58 -21.88
CA ALA A 1161 -38.87 11.37 -23.05
C ALA A 1161 -38.25 12.72 -22.65
N ILE A 1162 -38.87 13.44 -21.71
CA ILE A 1162 -38.34 14.71 -21.18
C ILE A 1162 -36.97 14.51 -20.53
N ARG A 1163 -36.81 13.49 -19.67
CA ARG A 1163 -35.51 13.18 -19.03
C ARG A 1163 -34.43 12.83 -20.05
N ASN A 1164 -34.75 12.03 -21.06
CA ASN A 1164 -33.81 11.67 -22.12
C ASN A 1164 -33.38 12.89 -22.94
N GLN A 1165 -34.32 13.78 -23.25
CA GLN A 1165 -34.01 15.04 -23.94
C GLN A 1165 -33.10 15.94 -23.10
N ALA A 1166 -33.36 16.08 -21.79
CA ALA A 1166 -32.50 16.83 -20.88
C ALA A 1166 -31.08 16.23 -20.80
N LYS A 1167 -30.96 14.89 -20.74
CA LYS A 1167 -29.67 14.17 -20.73
C LYS A 1167 -28.90 14.37 -22.05
N GLN A 1168 -29.59 14.34 -23.19
CA GLN A 1168 -28.99 14.63 -24.50
C GLN A 1168 -28.46 16.06 -24.57
N LEU A 1169 -29.22 17.05 -24.08
CA LEU A 1169 -28.77 18.45 -24.03
C LEU A 1169 -27.54 18.64 -23.14
N GLN A 1170 -27.50 18.00 -21.97
CA GLN A 1170 -26.34 18.04 -21.07
C GLN A 1170 -25.10 17.41 -21.70
N GLN A 1171 -25.24 16.25 -22.35
CA GLN A 1171 -24.13 15.59 -23.04
C GLN A 1171 -23.63 16.44 -24.23
N GLN A 1172 -24.54 16.98 -25.03
CA GLN A 1172 -24.18 17.85 -26.15
C GLN A 1172 -23.49 19.13 -25.67
N ALA A 1173 -23.91 19.72 -24.55
CA ALA A 1173 -23.26 20.87 -23.95
C ALA A 1173 -21.81 20.58 -23.53
N LYS A 1174 -21.53 19.35 -23.06
CA LYS A 1174 -20.18 18.89 -22.72
C LYS A 1174 -19.32 18.67 -23.96
N ASP A 1175 -19.86 17.97 -24.96
CA ASP A 1175 -19.14 17.66 -26.20
C ASP A 1175 -18.81 18.93 -27.01
N ASP A 1176 -19.75 19.87 -27.09
CA ASP A 1176 -19.54 21.17 -27.75
C ASP A 1176 -18.44 21.99 -27.06
N LEU A 1177 -18.37 21.95 -25.73
CA LEU A 1177 -17.31 22.64 -24.97
C LEU A 1177 -15.94 22.01 -25.23
N GLU A 1178 -15.83 20.68 -25.22
CA GLU A 1178 -14.55 20.01 -25.51
C GLU A 1178 -14.09 20.26 -26.95
N LYS A 1179 -15.00 20.25 -27.90
CA LYS A 1179 -14.70 20.63 -29.30
C LYS A 1179 -14.20 22.08 -29.38
N ALA A 1180 -14.88 23.02 -28.70
CA ALA A 1180 -14.44 24.41 -28.69
C ALA A 1180 -13.06 24.60 -28.02
N LYS A 1181 -12.73 23.83 -26.98
CA LYS A 1181 -11.37 23.84 -26.39
C LYS A 1181 -10.31 23.37 -27.38
N GLN A 1182 -10.60 22.36 -28.21
CA GLN A 1182 -9.71 21.89 -29.27
C GLN A 1182 -9.55 22.95 -30.38
N GLU A 1183 -10.63 23.64 -30.76
CA GLU A 1183 -10.57 24.75 -31.71
C GLU A 1183 -9.71 25.90 -31.17
N VAL A 1184 -9.89 26.26 -29.89
CA VAL A 1184 -9.04 27.27 -29.24
C VAL A 1184 -7.56 26.82 -29.18
N GLU A 1185 -7.31 25.53 -28.95
CA GLU A 1185 -5.95 24.98 -29.01
C GLU A 1185 -5.34 25.13 -30.42
N ALA A 1186 -6.08 24.85 -31.49
CA ALA A 1186 -5.64 25.06 -32.87
C ALA A 1186 -5.30 26.54 -33.14
N MET A 1187 -6.14 27.48 -32.68
CA MET A 1187 -5.88 28.93 -32.78
C MET A 1187 -4.59 29.35 -32.07
N ILE A 1188 -4.27 28.69 -30.95
CA ILE A 1188 -3.06 28.93 -30.16
C ILE A 1188 -1.84 28.41 -30.92
N LEU A 1189 -1.90 27.16 -31.41
CA LEU A 1189 -0.80 26.51 -32.14
C LEU A 1189 -0.54 27.13 -33.52
N GLY A 1190 -1.54 27.80 -34.11
CA GLY A 1190 -1.44 28.39 -35.44
C GLY A 1190 -1.68 27.39 -36.56
N ASP A 1191 -2.46 26.34 -36.28
CA ASP A 1191 -2.87 25.29 -37.23
C ASP A 1191 -4.19 25.66 -37.98
N ASP A 1192 -4.63 26.92 -37.87
CA ASP A 1192 -5.86 27.49 -38.48
C ASP A 1192 -5.75 27.74 -39.99
#